data_AF-A0A1I6ZJD0-F1
#
_entry.id   AF-A0A1I6ZJD0-F1
#
_cell.length_a   1.000
_cell.length_b   1.000
_cell.length_c   1.000
_cell.angle_alpha   90.00
_cell.angle_beta   90.00
_cell.angle_gamma   90.00
#
_symmetry.space_group_name_H-M   'P 1'
#
loop_
_entity.id
_entity.type
_entity.pdbx_description
1 polymer ?
#
loop_
_entity_poly.entity_id
_entity_poly.type
_entity_poly.pdbx_seq_one_letter_code
_entity_poly.pdbx_strand_id
1 'polypeptide(L)'
;MEIESKFLVTEEADFQALESLSELASYTLSEPKIQLNEDIFFDTENRAIMASGYYLRVRKTFGEDGSWVTIKSLGGFESGTHRREEYVSFLPEGKSVIECPDFRIRNMVLELTAGLELFPLLSLKQKRITRQIKIRNRFVAEAYLDRVNLRSGGREKYYNEFEVELKSEGNSEDLENIRNFLLKHYNLTESPFSKFERAFLFMEKLPEKTLLSLRERAFCSQLADQKNVYGKQAQILAGLDRGQTCEELSRLLNVSKGEIKALHSEFKEKRLSIFPFATYKEKDREFHLQSGKNFVLRNEKEAIEFKQWDTESLLEYYGINKIRAEKTREYALTLFDELLLCHGLGQEERKLLGIAALLKDAGNSIFPEESARINREIFMTHSIKGLRLHENLMLALIAEIQDSCLNEKDLSSVFKSFHTKLPPDFQSKALVLAAIMSIAALLEASDARPIKTRQLKDALEIEITGTITEKAAKKFEARSKLWKFLYGSKIIFSQVTEEEEPLDENKSEAKEIGTKKPAGKEKKTEKNQSREKKKTEKEQPREEKELEERKTEGRKAEKEKKQEKRKCRALAEITVKPADSMAGLACRILYNQFSSMLSYERGTIKGKDIEELHNMRVAVRRMRAAAKVFETYLDSRQFEPHLKGLRRTLSSLGKVRDLDVFREKTEEYLKTLPPGHEHDLDPLFAVLADEREKARKNMLDYLEREKYRTFKKEFSDALASPESLIRPATNEKHDALPHRVKDVLPSILYARLADINAYSEWVEGPYLPVERLHRLRIAAKEMRYTLEFFESVLGEDIKDLIKELKAFQDHLGNLHDAVIAVDLLSSYLRTGEWGPVENEKNSGKKKFLAGAEGIEAYLAYREEELQTLLNTFPEAWKRIRNGNFRERIESAIKNLY
;
A
#
# COMPACT_ATOMS: atom_id res chain seq x y z
N MET A 1 19.03 13.12 -0.78
CA MET A 1 19.81 12.19 0.10
C MET A 1 21.05 12.94 0.60
N GLU A 2 21.38 12.87 1.88
CA GLU A 2 22.57 13.50 2.49
C GLU A 2 23.84 12.70 2.17
N ILE A 3 24.92 13.39 1.80
CA ILE A 3 26.26 12.80 1.59
C ILE A 3 27.30 13.70 2.25
N GLU A 4 28.08 13.17 3.20
CA GLU A 4 28.98 13.99 4.03
C GLU A 4 30.20 13.22 4.59
N SER A 5 31.30 13.91 4.86
CA SER A 5 32.41 13.41 5.68
C SER A 5 32.45 14.13 7.02
N LYS A 6 32.70 13.39 8.11
CA LYS A 6 32.76 13.92 9.48
C LYS A 6 34.10 13.60 10.12
N PHE A 7 34.59 14.51 10.95
CA PHE A 7 35.87 14.41 11.65
C PHE A 7 35.74 14.94 13.09
N LEU A 8 36.31 14.22 14.06
CA LEU A 8 36.54 14.77 15.39
C LEU A 8 37.82 15.61 15.36
N VAL A 9 37.75 16.84 15.89
CA VAL A 9 38.90 17.74 16.03
C VAL A 9 39.44 17.56 17.44
N THR A 10 40.62 16.95 17.58
CA THR A 10 41.18 16.59 18.90
C THR A 10 41.96 17.74 19.53
N GLU A 11 42.73 18.48 18.72
CA GLU A 11 43.55 19.60 19.19
C GLU A 11 42.84 20.95 19.05
N GLU A 12 42.94 21.79 20.07
CA GLU A 12 42.39 23.17 20.04
C GLU A 12 43.12 24.05 19.00
N ALA A 13 44.38 23.75 18.70
CA ALA A 13 45.15 24.44 17.66
C ALA A 13 44.57 24.18 16.25
N ASP A 14 44.19 22.93 15.94
CA ASP A 14 43.52 22.60 14.69
C ASP A 14 42.12 23.22 14.62
N PHE A 15 41.40 23.29 15.74
CA PHE A 15 40.12 23.99 15.80
C PHE A 15 40.25 25.47 15.42
N GLN A 16 41.26 26.17 15.95
CA GLN A 16 41.54 27.58 15.65
C GLN A 16 42.01 27.77 14.19
N ALA A 17 42.79 26.84 13.65
CA ALA A 17 43.20 26.84 12.25
C ALA A 17 42.01 26.61 11.29
N LEU A 18 41.06 25.75 11.64
CA LEU A 18 39.82 25.52 10.89
C LEU A 18 38.82 26.69 11.04
N GLU A 19 38.74 27.33 12.21
CA GLU A 19 37.89 28.53 12.42
C GLU A 19 38.36 29.71 11.57
N SER A 20 39.67 29.88 11.41
CA SER A 20 40.32 30.95 10.64
C SER A 20 40.52 30.66 9.14
N LEU A 21 40.12 29.47 8.65
CA LEU A 21 40.41 28.99 7.30
C LEU A 21 39.73 29.82 6.18
N SER A 22 40.51 30.25 5.18
CA SER A 22 40.04 30.96 3.97
C SER A 22 40.01 30.07 2.71
N GLU A 23 40.94 29.13 2.61
CA GLU A 23 41.11 28.22 1.47
C GLU A 23 41.38 26.80 1.97
N LEU A 24 40.91 25.79 1.22
CA LEU A 24 41.08 24.37 1.52
C LEU A 24 41.42 23.65 0.21
N ALA A 25 42.62 23.09 0.10
CA ALA A 25 43.15 22.56 -1.16
C ALA A 25 43.02 23.56 -2.34
N SER A 26 42.15 23.28 -3.33
CA SER A 26 41.85 24.15 -4.48
C SER A 26 40.48 24.84 -4.38
N TYR A 27 39.90 24.90 -3.17
CA TYR A 27 38.56 25.41 -2.89
C TYR A 27 38.62 26.66 -2.01
N THR A 28 37.83 27.68 -2.33
CA THR A 28 37.67 28.91 -1.53
C THR A 28 36.50 28.79 -0.58
N LEU A 29 36.62 29.30 0.65
CA LEU A 29 35.53 29.31 1.63
C LEU A 29 34.86 30.68 1.72
N SER A 30 33.56 30.71 2.04
CA SER A 30 32.87 31.96 2.39
C SER A 30 33.29 32.49 3.76
N GLU A 31 32.88 33.73 4.04
CA GLU A 31 32.82 34.28 5.39
C GLU A 31 32.06 33.33 6.36
N PRO A 32 32.45 33.29 7.65
CA PRO A 32 31.86 32.38 8.63
C PRO A 32 30.51 32.89 9.15
N LYS A 33 29.43 32.13 8.92
CA LYS A 33 28.13 32.35 9.59
C LYS A 33 28.12 31.59 10.91
N ILE A 34 28.11 32.29 12.04
CA ILE A 34 28.01 31.70 13.38
C ILE A 34 26.54 31.51 13.76
N GLN A 35 26.18 30.34 14.28
CA GLN A 35 24.86 30.03 14.85
C GLN A 35 25.01 29.34 16.21
N LEU A 36 24.06 29.59 17.12
CA LEU A 36 23.90 28.85 18.36
C LEU A 36 22.66 27.97 18.23
N ASN A 37 22.84 26.64 18.23
CA ASN A 37 21.78 25.68 18.00
C ASN A 37 21.56 24.81 19.24
N GLU A 38 20.29 24.54 19.55
CA GLU A 38 19.86 23.50 20.49
C GLU A 38 19.11 22.41 19.73
N ASP A 39 19.69 21.22 19.71
CA ASP A 39 19.11 20.04 19.06
C ASP A 39 18.47 19.18 20.16
N ILE A 40 17.14 19.01 20.09
CA ILE A 40 16.37 18.10 20.94
C ILE A 40 15.95 16.91 20.09
N PHE A 41 16.26 15.70 20.55
CA PHE A 41 15.92 14.46 19.86
C PHE A 41 14.70 13.83 20.52
N PHE A 42 13.77 13.32 19.71
CA PHE A 42 12.50 12.75 20.15
C PHE A 42 12.37 11.30 19.70
N ASP A 43 11.77 10.47 20.54
CA ASP A 43 11.32 9.12 20.21
C ASP A 43 10.14 8.77 21.14
N THR A 44 9.54 7.60 20.96
CA THR A 44 8.57 7.04 21.91
C THR A 44 9.30 6.47 23.13
N GLU A 45 8.56 6.19 24.22
CA GLU A 45 9.08 5.49 25.40
C GLU A 45 9.77 4.17 25.03
N ASN A 46 9.16 3.39 24.12
CA ASN A 46 9.70 2.14 23.61
C ASN A 46 10.67 2.30 22.41
N ARG A 47 11.10 3.51 22.06
CA ARG A 47 12.15 3.80 21.05
C ARG A 47 11.81 3.32 19.62
N ALA A 48 10.57 3.56 19.19
CA ALA A 48 10.01 3.06 17.93
C ALA A 48 10.65 3.65 16.67
N ILE A 49 11.02 4.95 16.69
CA ILE A 49 11.70 5.61 15.58
C ILE A 49 13.12 5.02 15.42
N MET A 50 13.85 4.85 16.53
CA MET A 50 15.18 4.24 16.52
C MET A 50 15.15 2.76 16.08
N ALA A 51 14.17 1.96 16.54
CA ALA A 51 14.00 0.57 16.08
C ALA A 51 13.69 0.46 14.58
N SER A 52 12.96 1.45 14.04
CA SER A 52 12.65 1.56 12.62
C SER A 52 13.86 1.96 11.76
N GLY A 53 14.94 2.44 12.37
CA GLY A 53 16.20 2.80 11.68
C GLY A 53 16.40 4.30 11.46
N TYR A 54 15.64 5.15 12.14
CA TYR A 54 15.69 6.61 12.00
C TYR A 54 15.95 7.30 13.34
N TYR A 55 16.17 8.61 13.32
CA TYR A 55 16.02 9.48 14.47
C TYR A 55 15.29 10.76 14.10
N LEU A 56 14.48 11.27 15.03
CA LEU A 56 13.74 12.51 14.92
C LEU A 56 14.44 13.60 15.76
N ARG A 57 14.68 14.75 15.16
CA ARG A 57 15.31 15.93 15.77
C ARG A 57 14.44 17.16 15.56
N VAL A 58 14.36 18.01 16.58
CA VAL A 58 13.95 19.41 16.48
C VAL A 58 15.15 20.29 16.82
N ARG A 59 15.58 21.14 15.88
CA ARG A 59 16.66 22.12 16.05
C ARG A 59 16.07 23.51 16.26
N LYS A 60 16.32 24.15 17.41
CA LYS A 60 16.06 25.58 17.60
C LYS A 60 17.36 26.36 17.41
N THR A 61 17.36 27.27 16.44
CA THR A 61 18.44 28.25 16.23
C THR A 61 18.14 29.49 17.09
N PHE A 62 19.14 30.02 17.79
CA PHE A 62 18.98 31.25 18.56
C PHE A 62 18.73 32.45 17.63
N GLY A 63 17.57 33.09 17.76
CA GLY A 63 17.16 34.22 16.91
C GLY A 63 16.32 33.86 15.67
N GLU A 64 15.86 32.61 15.54
CA GLU A 64 14.86 32.20 14.53
C GLU A 64 13.49 31.94 15.20
N ASP A 65 12.42 32.53 14.65
CA ASP A 65 11.04 32.44 15.15
C ASP A 65 10.36 31.09 14.81
N GLY A 66 10.98 29.99 15.26
CA GLY A 66 10.51 28.63 15.00
C GLY A 66 11.56 27.58 15.33
N SER A 67 11.54 26.46 14.61
CA SER A 67 12.53 25.38 14.70
C SER A 67 12.53 24.56 13.42
N TRP A 68 13.57 23.76 13.22
CA TRP A 68 13.70 22.83 12.09
C TRP A 68 13.50 21.40 12.56
N VAL A 69 12.45 20.74 12.06
CA VAL A 69 12.23 19.30 12.26
C VAL A 69 13.08 18.54 11.24
N THR A 70 13.62 17.40 11.65
CA THR A 70 14.44 16.55 10.81
C THR A 70 14.23 15.09 11.16
N ILE A 71 13.93 14.26 10.16
CA ILE A 71 14.00 12.80 10.24
C ILE A 71 15.22 12.37 9.42
N LYS A 72 16.18 11.68 10.04
CA LYS A 72 17.40 11.14 9.39
C LYS A 72 17.53 9.64 9.62
N SER A 73 18.07 8.91 8.66
CA SER A 73 18.41 7.49 8.84
C SER A 73 19.65 7.31 9.74
N LEU A 74 19.69 6.19 10.47
CA LEU A 74 20.83 5.74 11.28
C LEU A 74 21.90 5.02 10.44
N GLY A 75 23.16 5.05 10.90
CA GLY A 75 24.27 4.44 10.18
C GLY A 75 24.52 5.06 8.79
N GLY A 76 24.94 4.25 7.82
CA GLY A 76 25.24 4.70 6.46
C GLY A 76 26.67 5.22 6.24
N PHE A 77 27.59 4.99 7.20
CA PHE A 77 29.00 5.31 7.05
C PHE A 77 29.77 4.21 6.29
N GLU A 78 30.27 4.54 5.10
CA GLU A 78 31.12 3.69 4.27
C GLU A 78 32.32 4.50 3.74
N SER A 79 33.52 3.95 3.84
CA SER A 79 34.77 4.53 3.27
C SER A 79 35.00 6.02 3.59
N GLY A 80 34.75 6.44 4.84
CA GLY A 80 34.96 7.84 5.28
C GLY A 80 33.81 8.80 4.95
N THR A 81 32.69 8.29 4.41
CA THR A 81 31.54 9.08 3.96
C THR A 81 30.24 8.51 4.56
N HIS A 82 29.39 9.37 5.12
CA HIS A 82 28.00 9.02 5.42
C HIS A 82 27.13 9.22 4.19
N ARG A 83 26.21 8.29 3.92
CA ARG A 83 25.17 8.38 2.88
C ARG A 83 23.82 8.04 3.50
N ARG A 84 22.94 9.04 3.68
CA ARG A 84 21.78 8.93 4.58
C ARG A 84 20.52 9.54 3.98
N GLU A 85 19.37 8.94 4.30
CA GLU A 85 18.09 9.57 4.00
C GLU A 85 17.83 10.68 5.02
N GLU A 86 17.38 11.83 4.53
CA GLU A 86 17.05 13.01 5.33
C GLU A 86 15.77 13.65 4.79
N TYR A 87 14.88 14.00 5.71
CA TYR A 87 13.67 14.76 5.48
C TYR A 87 13.67 15.93 6.47
N VAL A 88 13.71 17.17 5.98
CA VAL A 88 13.78 18.40 6.78
C VAL A 88 12.56 19.27 6.48
N SER A 89 11.99 19.89 7.51
CA SER A 89 10.97 20.92 7.31
C SER A 89 10.91 21.93 8.46
N PHE A 90 10.31 23.09 8.18
CA PHE A 90 10.17 24.16 9.16
C PHE A 90 8.95 23.95 10.06
N LEU A 91 9.15 24.09 11.37
CA LEU A 91 8.13 24.01 12.40
C LEU A 91 7.93 25.42 13.01
N PRO A 92 6.77 26.06 12.78
CA PRO A 92 6.44 27.35 13.39
C PRO A 92 6.48 27.30 14.92
N GLU A 93 6.78 28.42 15.56
CA GLU A 93 6.82 28.48 17.03
C GLU A 93 5.47 28.12 17.66
N GLY A 94 5.52 27.46 18.83
CA GLY A 94 4.34 27.00 19.55
C GLY A 94 3.68 25.73 18.99
N LYS A 95 4.21 25.13 17.92
CA LYS A 95 3.71 23.86 17.36
C LYS A 95 4.50 22.64 17.79
N SER A 96 3.79 21.54 18.03
CA SER A 96 4.39 20.22 18.25
C SER A 96 4.83 19.58 16.93
N VAL A 97 5.70 18.55 16.98
CA VAL A 97 6.15 17.83 15.78
C VAL A 97 4.99 17.21 15.00
N ILE A 98 3.94 16.75 15.69
CA ILE A 98 2.73 16.15 15.07
C ILE A 98 1.90 17.24 14.37
N GLU A 99 2.08 18.51 14.72
CA GLU A 99 1.53 19.69 14.04
C GLU A 99 2.53 20.34 13.07
N CYS A 100 3.62 19.67 12.68
CA CYS A 100 4.50 20.17 11.62
C CYS A 100 3.67 20.44 10.35
N PRO A 101 3.77 21.61 9.68
CA PRO A 101 2.95 21.90 8.48
C PRO A 101 3.11 20.88 7.37
N ASP A 102 4.33 20.34 7.24
CA ASP A 102 4.74 19.31 6.29
C ASP A 102 4.09 17.95 6.55
N PHE A 103 3.35 17.46 5.56
CA PHE A 103 2.63 16.20 5.67
C PHE A 103 3.52 14.96 5.59
N ARG A 104 4.69 15.00 4.93
CA ARG A 104 5.62 13.85 4.93
C ARG A 104 6.18 13.64 6.32
N ILE A 105 6.65 14.71 6.95
CA ILE A 105 7.15 14.68 8.32
C ILE A 105 6.08 14.17 9.29
N ARG A 106 4.84 14.70 9.23
CA ARG A 106 3.73 14.22 10.06
C ARG A 106 3.41 12.74 9.83
N ASN A 107 3.25 12.33 8.56
CA ASN A 107 2.88 10.97 8.22
C ASN A 107 3.99 9.98 8.62
N MET A 108 5.26 10.29 8.31
CA MET A 108 6.40 9.47 8.74
C MET A 108 6.46 9.34 10.27
N VAL A 109 6.26 10.43 11.03
CA VAL A 109 6.21 10.35 12.50
C VAL A 109 5.06 9.44 12.96
N LEU A 110 3.84 9.65 12.47
CA LEU A 110 2.65 8.87 12.85
C LEU A 110 2.81 7.37 12.53
N GLU A 111 3.45 7.06 11.41
CA GLU A 111 3.79 5.70 10.99
C GLU A 111 4.90 5.07 11.83
N LEU A 112 6.01 5.80 12.07
CA LEU A 112 7.17 5.30 12.82
C LEU A 112 6.88 5.13 14.32
N THR A 113 5.88 5.85 14.87
CA THR A 113 5.42 5.68 16.27
C THR A 113 4.18 4.81 16.40
N ALA A 114 3.51 4.41 15.32
CA ALA A 114 2.16 3.82 15.34
C ALA A 114 1.16 4.61 16.23
N GLY A 115 1.28 5.95 16.24
CA GLY A 115 0.46 6.85 17.05
C GLY A 115 0.73 6.81 18.55
N LEU A 116 1.91 6.35 18.97
CA LEU A 116 2.42 6.54 20.33
C LEU A 116 2.89 7.99 20.55
N GLU A 117 2.88 8.41 21.82
CA GLU A 117 3.31 9.75 22.25
C GLU A 117 4.84 9.91 22.14
N LEU A 118 5.28 11.11 21.79
CA LEU A 118 6.70 11.48 21.63
C LEU A 118 7.24 12.16 22.88
N PHE A 119 8.42 11.74 23.32
CA PHE A 119 9.13 12.30 24.47
C PHE A 119 10.52 12.80 24.06
N PRO A 120 11.02 13.90 24.67
CA PRO A 120 12.39 14.36 24.45
C PRO A 120 13.37 13.35 25.05
N LEU A 121 14.05 12.58 24.20
CA LEU A 121 14.96 11.50 24.57
C LEU A 121 16.29 12.04 25.12
N LEU A 122 16.87 13.03 24.44
CA LEU A 122 18.08 13.74 24.85
C LEU A 122 18.21 15.08 24.12
N SER A 123 19.06 15.99 24.61
CA SER A 123 19.41 17.23 23.91
C SER A 123 20.91 17.52 23.93
N LEU A 124 21.34 18.37 22.99
CA LEU A 124 22.69 18.94 22.93
C LEU A 124 22.63 20.41 22.49
N LYS A 125 23.65 21.18 22.86
CA LYS A 125 23.83 22.56 22.39
C LYS A 125 25.15 22.67 21.63
N GLN A 126 25.18 23.45 20.55
CA GLN A 126 26.39 23.65 19.76
C GLN A 126 26.54 25.10 19.26
N LYS A 127 27.78 25.61 19.31
CA LYS A 127 28.19 26.76 18.46
C LYS A 127 28.58 26.15 17.11
N ARG A 128 27.80 26.44 16.07
CA ARG A 128 28.11 26.09 14.68
C ARG A 128 28.74 27.28 13.98
N ILE A 129 29.76 27.02 13.17
CA ILE A 129 30.33 27.95 12.21
C ILE A 129 30.14 27.32 10.83
N THR A 130 29.33 27.95 9.99
CA THR A 130 29.02 27.48 8.64
C THR A 130 29.79 28.30 7.61
N ARG A 131 30.43 27.63 6.64
CA ARG A 131 31.09 28.25 5.48
C ARG A 131 30.76 27.49 4.19
N GLN A 132 30.39 28.20 3.13
CA GLN A 132 30.21 27.60 1.80
C GLN A 132 31.58 27.29 1.18
N ILE A 133 31.78 26.08 0.64
CA ILE A 133 32.97 25.67 -0.10
C ILE A 133 32.70 25.82 -1.60
N LYS A 134 33.58 26.55 -2.31
CA LYS A 134 33.42 26.82 -3.74
C LYS A 134 34.67 26.52 -4.55
N ILE A 135 34.48 26.07 -5.80
CA ILE A 135 35.55 25.92 -6.78
C ILE A 135 35.14 26.60 -8.10
N ARG A 136 35.95 27.55 -8.57
CA ARG A 136 35.65 28.35 -9.79
C ARG A 136 34.21 28.92 -9.78
N ASN A 137 33.80 29.44 -8.62
CA ASN A 137 32.47 29.98 -8.31
C ASN A 137 31.28 28.98 -8.21
N ARG A 138 31.48 27.67 -8.44
CA ARG A 138 30.47 26.62 -8.17
C ARG A 138 30.35 26.32 -6.67
N PHE A 139 29.15 26.09 -6.16
CA PHE A 139 28.89 25.76 -4.74
C PHE A 139 28.81 24.24 -4.51
N VAL A 140 29.97 23.63 -4.30
CA VAL A 140 30.11 22.16 -4.29
C VAL A 140 29.78 21.51 -2.94
N ALA A 141 30.05 22.18 -1.82
CA ALA A 141 29.88 21.62 -0.49
C ALA A 141 29.72 22.73 0.57
N GLU A 142 29.25 22.37 1.77
CA GLU A 142 29.21 23.27 2.92
C GLU A 142 29.97 22.68 4.10
N ALA A 143 30.83 23.49 4.72
CA ALA A 143 31.60 23.13 5.90
C ALA A 143 30.88 23.58 7.17
N TYR A 144 30.86 22.71 8.18
CA TYR A 144 30.39 22.99 9.53
C TYR A 144 31.49 22.70 10.55
N LEU A 145 31.99 23.73 11.22
CA LEU A 145 32.85 23.58 12.40
C LEU A 145 31.98 23.78 13.66
N ASP A 146 31.83 22.73 14.46
CA ASP A 146 30.98 22.72 15.64
C ASP A 146 31.79 22.55 16.93
N ARG A 147 31.49 23.38 17.93
CA ARG A 147 31.81 23.10 19.35
C ARG A 147 30.54 22.64 20.05
N VAL A 148 30.51 21.37 20.44
CA VAL A 148 29.32 20.67 20.95
C VAL A 148 29.42 20.44 22.46
N ASN A 149 28.30 20.66 23.17
CA ASN A 149 28.10 20.34 24.58
C ASN A 149 26.97 19.32 24.73
N LEU A 150 27.30 18.11 25.20
CA LEU A 150 26.35 17.07 25.57
C LEU A 150 26.08 17.12 27.08
N ARG A 151 24.80 17.11 27.47
CA ARG A 151 24.37 17.07 28.88
C ARG A 151 23.45 15.87 29.11
N SER A 152 23.80 14.98 30.04
CA SER A 152 22.97 13.81 30.36
C SER A 152 23.23 13.27 31.77
N GLY A 153 22.18 13.20 32.60
CA GLY A 153 22.23 12.60 33.94
C GLY A 153 23.31 13.22 34.84
N GLY A 154 23.40 14.55 34.87
CA GLY A 154 24.40 15.30 35.65
C GLY A 154 25.82 15.28 35.08
N ARG A 155 26.08 14.60 33.95
CA ARG A 155 27.38 14.60 33.26
C ARG A 155 27.35 15.57 32.08
N GLU A 156 28.47 16.25 31.87
CA GLU A 156 28.75 17.01 30.64
C GLU A 156 29.84 16.33 29.81
N LYS A 157 29.79 16.48 28.48
CA LYS A 157 30.91 16.18 27.58
C LYS A 157 30.99 17.24 26.49
N TYR A 158 32.14 17.88 26.41
CA TYR A 158 32.49 18.81 25.34
C TYR A 158 33.28 18.06 24.26
N TYR A 159 33.03 18.37 23.00
CA TYR A 159 33.89 17.94 21.88
C TYR A 159 33.77 18.91 20.71
N ASN A 160 34.80 18.94 19.87
CA ASN A 160 34.83 19.69 18.63
C ASN A 160 34.66 18.71 17.44
N GLU A 161 33.90 19.11 16.42
CA GLU A 161 33.62 18.29 15.23
C GLU A 161 33.65 19.15 13.97
N PHE A 162 34.23 18.64 12.89
CA PHE A 162 34.22 19.25 11.57
C PHE A 162 33.47 18.34 10.59
N GLU A 163 32.49 18.90 9.88
CA GLU A 163 31.67 18.19 8.89
C GLU A 163 31.79 18.89 7.54
N VAL A 164 31.84 18.12 6.45
CA VAL A 164 31.74 18.63 5.08
C VAL A 164 30.60 17.87 4.39
N GLU A 165 29.52 18.59 4.08
CA GLU A 165 28.34 18.04 3.42
C GLU A 165 28.33 18.46 1.95
N LEU A 166 28.19 17.49 1.04
CA LEU A 166 28.15 17.72 -0.39
C LEU A 166 26.82 18.35 -0.80
N LYS A 167 26.86 19.36 -1.69
CA LYS A 167 25.69 20.06 -2.21
C LYS A 167 25.52 19.78 -3.72
N SER A 168 24.41 20.20 -4.32
CA SER A 168 23.96 19.75 -5.65
C SER A 168 24.94 19.99 -6.81
N GLU A 169 25.75 21.06 -6.75
CA GLU A 169 26.78 21.30 -7.78
C GLU A 169 28.08 20.51 -7.57
N GLY A 170 28.24 19.79 -6.45
CA GLY A 170 29.44 19.02 -6.11
C GLY A 170 29.35 17.54 -6.50
N ASN A 171 30.51 16.87 -6.57
CA ASN A 171 30.57 15.42 -6.79
C ASN A 171 31.40 14.70 -5.71
N SER A 172 31.47 13.36 -5.79
CA SER A 172 32.21 12.55 -4.80
C SER A 172 33.73 12.76 -4.83
N GLU A 173 34.29 13.16 -5.98
CA GLU A 173 35.72 13.49 -6.12
C GLU A 173 36.04 14.82 -5.42
N ASP A 174 35.13 15.80 -5.44
CA ASP A 174 35.26 17.02 -4.63
C ASP A 174 35.34 16.69 -3.13
N LEU A 175 34.41 15.87 -2.61
CA LEU A 175 34.40 15.47 -1.21
C LEU A 175 35.66 14.65 -0.84
N GLU A 176 36.09 13.73 -1.71
CA GLU A 176 37.29 12.93 -1.49
C GLU A 176 38.57 13.77 -1.50
N ASN A 177 38.70 14.75 -2.40
CA ASN A 177 39.82 15.70 -2.42
C ASN A 177 39.87 16.55 -1.14
N ILE A 178 38.73 17.09 -0.71
CA ILE A 178 38.60 17.87 0.53
C ILE A 178 38.98 17.01 1.74
N ARG A 179 38.44 15.79 1.85
CA ARG A 179 38.75 14.81 2.90
C ARG A 179 40.24 14.44 2.95
N ASN A 180 40.83 14.15 1.80
CA ASN A 180 42.25 13.75 1.71
C ASN A 180 43.20 14.90 2.04
N PHE A 181 42.82 16.15 1.76
CA PHE A 181 43.55 17.33 2.25
C PHE A 181 43.44 17.46 3.77
N LEU A 182 42.22 17.40 4.32
CA LEU A 182 41.96 17.54 5.76
C LEU A 182 42.75 16.51 6.60
N LEU A 183 42.67 15.23 6.24
CA LEU A 183 43.38 14.13 6.94
C LEU A 183 44.90 14.17 6.80
N LYS A 184 45.44 14.96 5.85
CA LYS A 184 46.88 15.13 5.64
C LYS A 184 47.46 16.33 6.39
N HIS A 185 46.66 17.35 6.66
CA HIS A 185 47.12 18.65 7.14
C HIS A 185 46.69 19.01 8.57
N TYR A 186 45.77 18.25 9.19
CA TYR A 186 45.24 18.48 10.55
C TYR A 186 45.12 17.16 11.32
N ASN A 187 45.17 17.18 12.65
CA ASN A 187 45.03 15.99 13.51
C ASN A 187 43.54 15.58 13.67
N LEU A 188 42.96 15.09 12.57
CA LEU A 188 41.54 14.78 12.46
C LEU A 188 41.27 13.27 12.51
N THR A 189 40.37 12.84 13.39
CA THR A 189 39.95 11.44 13.51
C THR A 189 38.63 11.21 12.78
N GLU A 190 38.57 10.22 11.88
CA GLU A 190 37.38 9.95 11.07
C GLU A 190 36.13 9.57 11.89
N SER A 191 34.99 10.01 11.34
CA SER A 191 33.73 10.25 12.02
C SER A 191 32.60 9.21 11.96
N PRO A 192 32.71 7.91 12.29
CA PRO A 192 31.70 6.90 11.93
C PRO A 192 30.31 7.05 12.56
N PHE A 193 30.13 7.96 13.52
CA PHE A 193 28.85 8.22 14.19
C PHE A 193 28.30 9.60 13.84
N SER A 194 26.98 9.72 13.76
CA SER A 194 26.28 11.01 13.83
C SER A 194 26.33 11.60 15.25
N LYS A 195 26.05 12.91 15.36
CA LYS A 195 25.87 13.60 16.65
C LYS A 195 24.84 12.91 17.55
N PHE A 196 23.75 12.39 16.97
CA PHE A 196 22.75 11.62 17.72
C PHE A 196 23.34 10.34 18.30
N GLU A 197 24.04 9.55 17.48
CA GLU A 197 24.66 8.29 17.93
C GLU A 197 25.70 8.53 19.02
N ARG A 198 26.55 9.56 18.91
CA ARG A 198 27.48 9.96 19.99
C ARG A 198 26.75 10.34 21.28
N ALA A 199 25.71 11.15 21.17
CA ALA A 199 24.96 11.64 22.34
C ALA A 199 24.21 10.50 23.05
N PHE A 200 23.66 9.56 22.28
CA PHE A 200 23.01 8.36 22.78
C PHE A 200 24.01 7.40 23.46
N LEU A 201 25.16 7.12 22.84
CA LEU A 201 26.23 6.31 23.44
C LEU A 201 26.72 6.94 24.76
N PHE A 202 26.89 8.27 24.79
CA PHE A 202 27.25 9.00 26.01
C PHE A 202 26.17 8.91 27.10
N MET A 203 24.89 9.08 26.74
CA MET A 203 23.75 8.93 27.65
C MET A 203 23.74 7.56 28.32
N GLU A 204 23.76 6.48 27.52
CA GLU A 204 23.68 5.08 27.97
C GLU A 204 25.00 4.54 28.55
N LYS A 205 26.10 5.31 28.52
CA LYS A 205 27.46 4.91 28.94
C LYS A 205 28.03 3.71 28.16
N LEU A 206 27.70 3.61 26.87
CA LEU A 206 28.11 2.51 26.00
C LEU A 206 29.51 2.74 25.39
N PRO A 207 30.27 1.67 25.11
CA PRO A 207 31.50 1.76 24.33
C PRO A 207 31.19 2.03 22.85
N GLU A 208 32.17 2.56 22.10
CA GLU A 208 32.01 2.86 20.68
C GLU A 208 31.99 1.61 19.77
N LYS A 209 32.47 0.46 20.27
CA LYS A 209 32.37 -0.82 19.56
C LYS A 209 31.45 -1.77 20.34
N THR A 210 30.27 -2.00 19.77
CA THR A 210 29.18 -2.84 20.31
C THR A 210 28.79 -3.94 19.32
N LEU A 211 28.07 -4.97 19.77
CA LEU A 211 27.56 -6.06 18.92
C LEU A 211 26.33 -5.60 18.11
N LEU A 212 25.53 -4.73 18.70
CA LEU A 212 24.29 -4.17 18.18
C LEU A 212 24.50 -2.69 17.81
N SER A 213 24.03 -2.32 16.62
CA SER A 213 23.76 -0.93 16.25
C SER A 213 22.67 -0.33 17.15
N LEU A 214 22.49 1.00 17.14
CA LEU A 214 21.42 1.63 17.94
C LEU A 214 20.02 1.15 17.55
N ARG A 215 19.81 0.88 16.25
CA ARG A 215 18.57 0.28 15.73
C ARG A 215 18.30 -1.09 16.34
N GLU A 216 19.30 -1.96 16.32
CA GLU A 216 19.19 -3.33 16.86
C GLU A 216 19.03 -3.32 18.38
N ARG A 217 19.70 -2.38 19.05
CA ARG A 217 19.54 -2.11 20.49
C ARG A 217 18.11 -1.68 20.84
N ALA A 218 17.50 -0.78 20.05
CA ALA A 218 16.10 -0.39 20.23
C ALA A 218 15.15 -1.57 20.01
N PHE A 219 15.32 -2.30 18.90
CA PHE A 219 14.53 -3.48 18.56
C PHE A 219 14.60 -4.56 19.66
N CYS A 220 15.80 -4.88 20.17
CA CYS A 220 15.95 -5.81 21.28
C CYS A 220 15.40 -5.23 22.60
N SER A 221 15.54 -3.93 22.85
CA SER A 221 14.98 -3.29 24.05
C SER A 221 13.46 -3.43 24.15
N GLN A 222 12.74 -3.36 23.02
CA GLN A 222 11.28 -3.56 22.97
C GLN A 222 10.85 -4.98 23.33
N LEU A 223 11.63 -5.97 22.89
CA LEU A 223 11.32 -7.39 23.14
C LEU A 223 11.84 -7.87 24.50
N ALA A 224 12.80 -7.19 25.12
CA ALA A 224 13.57 -7.69 26.27
C ALA A 224 12.73 -8.04 27.52
N ASP A 225 11.58 -7.39 27.75
CA ASP A 225 10.73 -7.68 28.92
C ASP A 225 9.75 -8.84 28.69
N GLN A 226 9.74 -9.45 27.50
CA GLN A 226 8.78 -10.48 27.11
C GLN A 226 9.23 -11.88 27.53
N LYS A 227 8.31 -12.66 28.10
CA LYS A 227 8.59 -14.02 28.61
C LYS A 227 8.74 -15.10 27.52
N ASN A 228 8.42 -14.76 26.25
CA ASN A 228 8.45 -15.69 25.12
C ASN A 228 9.87 -15.86 24.52
N VAL A 229 9.99 -16.72 23.51
CA VAL A 229 11.26 -17.02 22.81
C VAL A 229 11.97 -15.77 22.28
N TYR A 230 11.23 -14.79 21.75
CA TYR A 230 11.81 -13.58 21.17
C TYR A 230 12.36 -12.62 22.22
N GLY A 231 11.71 -12.51 23.38
CA GLY A 231 12.24 -11.75 24.50
C GLY A 231 13.51 -12.38 25.07
N LYS A 232 13.55 -13.72 25.21
CA LYS A 232 14.78 -14.44 25.59
C LYS A 232 15.92 -14.23 24.59
N GLN A 233 15.63 -14.29 23.29
CA GLN A 233 16.63 -13.99 22.25
C GLN A 233 17.16 -12.54 22.35
N ALA A 234 16.26 -11.57 22.55
CA ALA A 234 16.63 -10.17 22.72
C ALA A 234 17.46 -9.91 23.99
N GLN A 235 17.13 -10.58 25.11
CA GLN A 235 17.91 -10.56 26.35
C GLN A 235 19.32 -11.14 26.15
N ILE A 236 19.46 -12.27 25.44
CA ILE A 236 20.77 -12.84 25.10
C ILE A 236 21.61 -11.85 24.28
N LEU A 237 21.04 -11.28 23.22
CA LEU A 237 21.75 -10.34 22.35
C LEU A 237 22.15 -9.05 23.08
N ALA A 238 21.24 -8.47 23.87
CA ALA A 238 21.53 -7.28 24.68
C ALA A 238 22.56 -7.54 25.80
N GLY A 239 22.61 -8.76 26.34
CA GLY A 239 23.60 -9.17 27.33
C GLY A 239 24.99 -9.39 26.73
N LEU A 240 25.08 -10.13 25.61
CA LEU A 240 26.32 -10.30 24.85
C LEU A 240 26.91 -8.96 24.41
N ASP A 241 26.05 -8.04 23.99
CA ASP A 241 26.41 -6.67 23.61
C ASP A 241 26.97 -5.83 24.77
N ARG A 242 26.43 -6.01 25.98
CA ARG A 242 26.94 -5.44 27.23
C ARG A 242 28.18 -6.20 27.77
N GLY A 243 28.72 -7.17 27.04
CA GLY A 243 29.93 -7.91 27.38
C GLY A 243 29.73 -9.10 28.33
N GLN A 244 28.48 -9.53 28.59
CA GLN A 244 28.22 -10.70 29.43
C GLN A 244 28.64 -12.01 28.74
N THR A 245 29.18 -12.94 29.52
CA THR A 245 29.63 -14.25 29.03
C THR A 245 28.47 -15.20 28.74
N CYS A 246 28.72 -16.23 27.92
CA CYS A 246 27.76 -17.31 27.72
C CYS A 246 27.46 -18.08 29.03
N GLU A 247 28.41 -18.13 29.96
CA GLU A 247 28.29 -18.70 31.29
C GLU A 247 27.29 -17.94 32.16
N GLU A 248 27.35 -16.61 32.17
CA GLU A 248 26.45 -15.75 32.94
C GLU A 248 25.04 -15.76 32.35
N LEU A 249 24.91 -15.60 31.03
CA LEU A 249 23.61 -15.62 30.33
C LEU A 249 22.91 -16.98 30.44
N SER A 250 23.67 -18.08 30.39
CA SER A 250 23.13 -19.44 30.56
C SER A 250 22.52 -19.64 31.95
N ARG A 251 23.14 -19.08 33.00
CA ARG A 251 22.61 -19.10 34.38
C ARG A 251 21.42 -18.14 34.56
N LEU A 252 21.51 -16.94 34.01
CA LEU A 252 20.52 -15.87 34.22
C LEU A 252 19.19 -16.17 33.50
N LEU A 253 19.25 -16.74 32.30
CA LEU A 253 18.09 -16.99 31.44
C LEU A 253 17.60 -18.44 31.43
N ASN A 254 18.32 -19.35 32.10
CA ASN A 254 18.10 -20.81 32.06
C ASN A 254 18.04 -21.36 30.61
N VAL A 255 19.04 -20.98 29.80
CA VAL A 255 19.22 -21.38 28.40
C VAL A 255 20.58 -22.08 28.26
N SER A 256 20.73 -23.06 27.38
CA SER A 256 22.02 -23.74 27.22
C SER A 256 23.07 -22.85 26.54
N LYS A 257 24.34 -23.11 26.85
CA LYS A 257 25.48 -22.49 26.15
C LYS A 257 25.51 -22.81 24.64
N GLY A 258 24.85 -23.89 24.22
CA GLY A 258 24.72 -24.27 22.81
C GLY A 258 23.79 -23.33 22.06
N GLU A 259 22.60 -23.10 22.60
CA GLU A 259 21.58 -22.19 22.03
C GLU A 259 22.09 -20.74 21.98
N ILE A 260 22.75 -20.26 23.04
CA ILE A 260 23.36 -18.91 23.07
C ILE A 260 24.41 -18.74 21.96
N LYS A 261 25.25 -19.76 21.72
CA LYS A 261 26.26 -19.74 20.65
C LYS A 261 25.64 -19.85 19.26
N ALA A 262 24.61 -20.67 19.09
CA ALA A 262 23.87 -20.79 17.84
C ALA A 262 23.20 -19.47 17.46
N LEU A 263 22.47 -18.85 18.40
CA LEU A 263 21.81 -17.55 18.21
C LEU A 263 22.82 -16.44 17.86
N HIS A 264 23.97 -16.38 18.55
CA HIS A 264 25.02 -15.40 18.23
C HIS A 264 25.64 -15.64 16.85
N SER A 265 25.80 -16.89 16.41
CA SER A 265 26.29 -17.21 15.06
C SER A 265 25.26 -16.82 14.00
N GLU A 266 23.99 -17.17 14.20
CA GLU A 266 22.91 -16.86 13.26
C GLU A 266 22.65 -15.35 13.16
N PHE A 267 22.71 -14.63 14.29
CA PHE A 267 22.61 -13.17 14.31
C PHE A 267 23.75 -12.49 13.55
N LYS A 268 24.97 -13.05 13.51
CA LYS A 268 26.06 -12.50 12.69
C LYS A 268 25.76 -12.56 11.19
N GLU A 269 25.08 -13.61 10.73
CA GLU A 269 24.73 -13.79 9.31
C GLU A 269 23.44 -13.05 8.93
N LYS A 270 22.40 -13.11 9.76
CA LYS A 270 21.05 -12.66 9.44
C LYS A 270 20.65 -11.31 10.09
N ARG A 271 21.44 -10.81 11.04
CA ARG A 271 21.11 -9.65 11.89
C ARG A 271 19.67 -9.76 12.42
N LEU A 272 18.85 -8.71 12.32
CA LEU A 272 17.45 -8.73 12.78
C LEU A 272 16.55 -9.74 12.06
N SER A 273 16.91 -10.26 10.88
CA SER A 273 16.08 -11.22 10.14
C SER A 273 15.97 -12.62 10.77
N ILE A 274 16.48 -12.81 11.99
CA ILE A 274 16.11 -13.92 12.88
C ILE A 274 14.72 -13.74 13.52
N PHE A 275 14.23 -12.50 13.62
CA PHE A 275 12.92 -12.17 14.17
C PHE A 275 11.89 -12.02 13.03
N PRO A 276 10.65 -12.55 13.15
CA PRO A 276 9.64 -12.43 12.11
C PRO A 276 9.17 -10.99 11.91
N PHE A 277 9.31 -10.15 12.94
CA PHE A 277 8.92 -8.73 12.98
C PHE A 277 9.86 -7.83 12.15
N ALA A 278 10.99 -8.35 11.68
CA ALA A 278 12.02 -7.59 10.99
C ALA A 278 11.73 -7.43 9.48
N THR A 279 10.49 -7.11 9.11
CA THR A 279 10.03 -7.02 7.70
C THR A 279 10.38 -5.69 7.05
N TYR A 280 11.68 -5.37 7.07
CA TYR A 280 12.30 -4.20 6.44
C TYR A 280 13.02 -4.54 5.13
N LYS A 281 12.41 -5.39 4.30
CA LYS A 281 12.76 -5.49 2.87
C LYS A 281 11.61 -4.97 2.03
N GLU A 282 11.96 -4.10 1.10
CA GLU A 282 11.03 -3.53 0.13
C GLU A 282 10.32 -4.63 -0.66
N LYS A 283 8.99 -4.74 -0.50
CA LYS A 283 8.02 -4.70 -1.60
C LYS A 283 6.62 -4.49 -1.06
N ASP A 284 5.73 -4.09 -1.95
CA ASP A 284 4.27 -4.03 -1.78
C ASP A 284 3.82 -3.26 -0.53
N ARG A 285 4.05 -1.93 -0.59
CA ARG A 285 3.26 -0.97 0.20
C ARG A 285 1.79 -1.09 -0.25
N GLU A 286 0.98 -1.91 0.41
CA GLU A 286 -0.46 -1.66 0.40
C GLU A 286 -0.66 -0.24 0.97
N PHE A 287 -0.99 0.73 0.11
CA PHE A 287 -1.18 2.13 0.49
C PHE A 287 -2.49 2.29 1.28
N HIS A 288 -2.44 1.92 2.56
CA HIS A 288 -3.44 2.20 3.57
C HIS A 288 -3.26 3.62 4.09
N LEU A 289 -3.60 4.62 3.27
CA LEU A 289 -3.59 6.01 3.73
C LEU A 289 -4.64 6.18 4.83
N GLN A 290 -4.21 6.77 5.95
CA GLN A 290 -5.09 7.07 7.06
C GLN A 290 -5.97 8.28 6.71
N SER A 291 -7.28 8.06 6.64
CA SER A 291 -8.24 9.15 6.68
C SER A 291 -8.38 9.59 8.15
N GLY A 292 -8.43 10.91 8.38
CA GLY A 292 -7.85 11.49 9.59
C GLY A 292 -8.38 11.01 10.94
N LYS A 293 -7.46 10.88 11.92
CA LYS A 293 -7.83 10.98 13.35
C LYS A 293 -6.93 11.88 14.21
N ASN A 294 -5.73 12.21 13.72
CA ASN A 294 -4.80 13.19 14.34
C ASN A 294 -4.42 14.34 13.36
N PHE A 295 -5.26 14.63 12.37
CA PHE A 295 -4.92 15.58 11.28
C PHE A 295 -5.19 17.05 11.66
N VAL A 296 -4.41 17.58 12.61
CA VAL A 296 -4.52 18.98 13.07
C VAL A 296 -3.62 19.89 12.23
N LEU A 297 -4.19 20.58 11.24
CA LEU A 297 -3.93 22.01 10.94
C LEU A 297 -4.60 22.51 9.65
N ARG A 298 -5.73 23.21 9.79
CA ARG A 298 -5.77 24.69 9.79
C ARG A 298 -7.13 25.15 10.33
N ASN A 299 -7.31 26.46 10.47
CA ASN A 299 -8.51 27.04 11.07
C ASN A 299 -9.75 26.87 10.16
N GLU A 300 -10.91 26.80 10.81
CA GLU A 300 -12.28 26.68 10.29
C GLU A 300 -12.77 25.29 9.81
N LYS A 301 -13.93 24.93 10.41
CA LYS A 301 -14.95 23.95 9.99
C LYS A 301 -14.58 22.47 10.10
N GLU A 302 -15.20 21.85 11.11
CA GLU A 302 -15.57 20.43 11.22
C GLU A 302 -14.49 19.44 10.72
N ALA A 303 -13.57 19.10 11.63
CA ALA A 303 -12.81 17.86 11.48
C ALA A 303 -13.80 16.71 11.26
N ILE A 304 -13.56 15.90 10.24
CA ILE A 304 -14.50 14.84 9.80
C ILE A 304 -14.52 13.75 10.88
N GLU A 305 -15.50 13.83 11.78
CA GLU A 305 -15.72 12.80 12.80
C GLU A 305 -16.25 11.53 12.15
N PHE A 306 -15.34 10.63 11.78
CA PHE A 306 -15.68 9.27 11.39
C PHE A 306 -16.48 8.58 12.49
N LYS A 307 -17.55 7.88 12.10
CA LYS A 307 -18.43 7.14 13.02
C LYS A 307 -17.56 6.27 13.93
N GLN A 308 -17.53 6.61 15.22
CA GLN A 308 -16.93 5.74 16.22
C GLN A 308 -17.91 4.63 16.56
N TRP A 309 -17.43 3.40 16.52
CA TRP A 309 -18.20 2.21 16.80
C TRP A 309 -17.84 1.69 18.18
N ASP A 310 -18.83 1.46 19.03
CA ASP A 310 -18.66 0.58 20.19
C ASP A 310 -18.75 -0.90 19.75
N THR A 311 -18.29 -1.80 20.62
CA THR A 311 -18.23 -3.24 20.32
C THR A 311 -19.61 -3.89 20.22
N GLU A 312 -20.64 -3.36 20.87
CA GLU A 312 -22.00 -3.93 20.82
C GLU A 312 -22.69 -3.57 19.50
N SER A 313 -22.56 -2.32 19.05
CA SER A 313 -22.97 -1.89 17.71
C SER A 313 -22.32 -2.74 16.61
N LEU A 314 -21.06 -3.17 16.76
CA LEU A 314 -20.39 -4.04 15.79
C LEU A 314 -20.87 -5.49 15.83
N LEU A 315 -21.17 -6.02 17.02
CA LEU A 315 -21.79 -7.34 17.19
C LEU A 315 -23.16 -7.40 16.50
N GLU A 316 -24.00 -6.38 16.71
CA GLU A 316 -25.32 -6.30 16.07
C GLU A 316 -25.21 -6.10 14.55
N TYR A 317 -24.34 -5.18 14.09
CA TYR A 317 -24.22 -4.83 12.68
C TYR A 317 -23.78 -6.00 11.79
N TYR A 318 -22.83 -6.82 12.26
CA TYR A 318 -22.37 -8.01 11.54
C TYR A 318 -23.16 -9.29 11.91
N GLY A 319 -24.31 -9.14 12.58
CA GLY A 319 -25.20 -10.26 12.91
C GLY A 319 -24.57 -11.35 13.79
N ILE A 320 -23.56 -10.98 14.60
CA ILE A 320 -22.73 -11.91 15.35
C ILE A 320 -23.57 -12.53 16.47
N ASN A 321 -23.50 -13.87 16.60
CA ASN A 321 -24.19 -14.57 17.68
C ASN A 321 -23.58 -14.17 19.03
N LYS A 322 -24.24 -13.24 19.75
CA LYS A 322 -23.76 -12.68 21.02
C LYS A 322 -23.46 -13.75 22.08
N ILE A 323 -24.16 -14.89 22.07
CA ILE A 323 -23.92 -15.99 23.01
C ILE A 323 -22.60 -16.72 22.69
N ARG A 324 -22.32 -17.02 21.41
CA ARG A 324 -21.02 -17.58 20.99
C ARG A 324 -19.87 -16.59 21.19
N ALA A 325 -20.11 -15.30 20.92
CA ALA A 325 -19.15 -14.24 21.11
C ALA A 325 -18.75 -14.09 22.59
N GLU A 326 -19.72 -13.97 23.49
CA GLU A 326 -19.47 -13.86 24.93
C GLU A 326 -18.89 -15.17 25.52
N LYS A 327 -19.30 -16.37 25.05
CA LYS A 327 -18.61 -17.63 25.39
C LYS A 327 -17.13 -17.61 24.98
N THR A 328 -16.81 -17.18 23.75
CA THR A 328 -15.41 -17.12 23.30
C THR A 328 -14.61 -16.10 24.10
N ARG A 329 -15.22 -14.95 24.41
CA ARG A 329 -14.63 -13.90 25.26
C ARG A 329 -14.37 -14.41 26.67
N GLU A 330 -15.33 -15.10 27.29
CA GLU A 330 -15.14 -15.75 28.59
C GLU A 330 -13.93 -16.68 28.53
N TYR A 331 -13.88 -17.61 27.58
CA TYR A 331 -12.82 -18.62 27.52
C TYR A 331 -11.46 -17.99 27.17
N ALA A 332 -11.41 -16.95 26.34
CA ALA A 332 -10.19 -16.21 26.04
C ALA A 332 -9.66 -15.44 27.26
N LEU A 333 -10.54 -14.82 28.04
CA LEU A 333 -10.17 -14.09 29.25
C LEU A 333 -9.77 -15.04 30.39
N THR A 334 -10.50 -16.15 30.61
CA THR A 334 -10.12 -17.20 31.56
C THR A 334 -8.74 -17.77 31.23
N LEU A 335 -8.47 -18.08 29.95
CA LEU A 335 -7.15 -18.52 29.53
C LEU A 335 -6.08 -17.44 29.74
N PHE A 336 -6.36 -16.16 29.47
CA PHE A 336 -5.40 -15.07 29.73
C PHE A 336 -5.08 -14.92 31.22
N ASP A 337 -6.07 -14.99 32.10
CA ASP A 337 -5.86 -14.82 33.54
C ASP A 337 -5.09 -16.01 34.14
N GLU A 338 -5.41 -17.23 33.73
CA GLU A 338 -4.67 -18.45 34.10
C GLU A 338 -3.24 -18.46 33.56
N LEU A 339 -3.03 -18.04 32.30
CA LEU A 339 -1.73 -18.04 31.64
C LEU A 339 -0.85 -16.83 31.99
N LEU A 340 -1.31 -15.93 32.87
CA LEU A 340 -0.63 -14.69 33.25
C LEU A 340 0.82 -14.91 33.74
N LEU A 341 1.06 -15.99 34.47
CA LEU A 341 2.42 -16.35 34.90
C LEU A 341 3.34 -16.69 33.72
N CYS A 342 2.81 -17.30 32.66
CA CYS A 342 3.54 -17.65 31.44
C CYS A 342 3.81 -16.43 30.56
N HIS A 343 2.81 -15.58 30.28
CA HIS A 343 2.97 -14.47 29.32
C HIS A 343 3.27 -13.10 29.93
N GLY A 344 2.75 -12.79 31.13
CA GLY A 344 3.02 -11.52 31.81
C GLY A 344 2.51 -10.27 31.06
N LEU A 345 1.28 -10.32 30.54
CA LEU A 345 0.67 -9.18 29.83
C LEU A 345 -0.32 -8.45 30.76
N GLY A 346 -0.63 -7.19 30.45
CA GLY A 346 -1.41 -6.30 31.31
C GLY A 346 -2.90 -6.20 30.96
N GLN A 347 -3.58 -5.26 31.61
CA GLN A 347 -5.03 -5.07 31.45
C GLN A 347 -5.41 -4.52 30.07
N GLU A 348 -4.55 -3.74 29.41
CA GLU A 348 -4.81 -3.29 28.04
C GLU A 348 -4.76 -4.46 27.04
N GLU A 349 -3.77 -5.36 27.14
CA GLU A 349 -3.74 -6.57 26.32
C GLU A 349 -4.94 -7.50 26.60
N ARG A 350 -5.38 -7.58 27.86
CA ARG A 350 -6.60 -8.31 28.27
C ARG A 350 -7.86 -7.72 27.64
N LYS A 351 -7.99 -6.39 27.64
CA LYS A 351 -9.06 -5.61 26.99
C LYS A 351 -9.09 -5.85 25.48
N LEU A 352 -7.94 -5.81 24.81
CA LEU A 352 -7.83 -6.10 23.38
C LEU A 352 -8.24 -7.53 23.05
N LEU A 353 -7.79 -8.53 23.84
CA LEU A 353 -8.20 -9.92 23.66
C LEU A 353 -9.72 -10.09 23.78
N GLY A 354 -10.34 -9.42 24.75
CA GLY A 354 -11.80 -9.44 24.90
C GLY A 354 -12.55 -8.88 23.68
N ILE A 355 -12.04 -7.80 23.07
CA ILE A 355 -12.63 -7.21 21.85
C ILE A 355 -12.41 -8.12 20.64
N ALA A 356 -11.20 -8.68 20.47
CA ALA A 356 -10.89 -9.64 19.42
C ALA A 356 -11.74 -10.91 19.52
N ALA A 357 -12.02 -11.38 20.74
CA ALA A 357 -12.84 -12.57 20.98
C ALA A 357 -14.33 -12.36 20.66
N LEU A 358 -14.86 -11.17 20.97
CA LEU A 358 -16.23 -10.79 20.62
C LEU A 358 -16.43 -10.67 19.11
N LEU A 359 -15.51 -10.00 18.41
CA LEU A 359 -15.65 -9.66 17.00
C LEU A 359 -14.99 -10.68 16.04
N LYS A 360 -14.61 -11.86 16.55
CA LYS A 360 -13.91 -12.93 15.80
C LYS A 360 -14.67 -13.42 14.55
N ASP A 361 -15.99 -13.32 14.58
CA ASP A 361 -16.90 -13.91 13.61
C ASP A 361 -17.50 -12.85 12.66
N ALA A 362 -17.07 -11.59 12.75
CA ALA A 362 -17.63 -10.48 11.96
C ALA A 362 -17.51 -10.75 10.44
N GLY A 363 -16.33 -11.17 9.99
CA GLY A 363 -16.05 -11.53 8.60
C GLY A 363 -16.88 -12.68 8.04
N ASN A 364 -17.44 -13.55 8.90
CA ASN A 364 -18.32 -14.64 8.46
C ASN A 364 -19.62 -14.13 7.82
N SER A 365 -20.07 -12.93 8.18
CA SER A 365 -21.28 -12.31 7.60
C SER A 365 -21.08 -11.85 6.14
N ILE A 366 -19.82 -11.62 5.73
CA ILE A 366 -19.45 -11.02 4.45
C ILE A 366 -18.80 -12.05 3.52
N PHE A 367 -17.77 -12.75 3.99
CA PHE A 367 -17.04 -13.74 3.19
C PHE A 367 -16.40 -14.82 4.08
N PRO A 368 -17.14 -15.91 4.39
CA PRO A 368 -16.67 -16.99 5.27
C PRO A 368 -15.32 -17.62 4.89
N GLU A 369 -14.95 -17.62 3.60
CA GLU A 369 -13.76 -18.29 3.10
C GLU A 369 -12.45 -17.51 3.33
N GLU A 370 -12.52 -16.21 3.65
CA GLU A 370 -11.38 -15.36 4.04
C GLU A 370 -11.67 -14.57 5.33
N SER A 371 -12.44 -15.16 6.25
CA SER A 371 -13.01 -14.45 7.40
C SER A 371 -11.96 -13.71 8.26
N ALA A 372 -10.77 -14.28 8.47
CA ALA A 372 -9.69 -13.61 9.20
C ALA A 372 -9.20 -12.33 8.50
N ARG A 373 -9.08 -12.37 7.17
CA ARG A 373 -8.69 -11.22 6.34
C ARG A 373 -9.78 -10.14 6.35
N ILE A 374 -11.05 -10.54 6.32
CA ILE A 374 -12.18 -9.60 6.44
C ILE A 374 -12.21 -8.99 7.85
N ASN A 375 -11.95 -9.76 8.92
CA ASN A 375 -11.82 -9.22 10.28
C ASN A 375 -10.67 -8.20 10.39
N ARG A 376 -9.50 -8.50 9.81
CA ARG A 376 -8.38 -7.54 9.68
C ARG A 376 -8.86 -6.25 9.03
N GLU A 377 -9.53 -6.36 7.89
CA GLU A 377 -10.06 -5.22 7.15
C GLU A 377 -11.12 -4.43 7.93
N ILE A 378 -12.02 -5.10 8.67
CA ILE A 378 -13.00 -4.44 9.55
C ILE A 378 -12.29 -3.66 10.66
N PHE A 379 -11.29 -4.23 11.33
CA PHE A 379 -10.53 -3.52 12.37
C PHE A 379 -9.68 -2.35 11.84
N MET A 380 -9.42 -2.30 10.53
CA MET A 380 -8.82 -1.15 9.86
C MET A 380 -9.88 -0.10 9.45
N THR A 381 -11.05 -0.51 8.92
CA THR A 381 -12.10 0.44 8.49
C THR A 381 -13.02 0.92 9.62
N HIS A 382 -13.10 0.23 10.75
CA HIS A 382 -14.04 0.57 11.83
C HIS A 382 -13.31 1.19 13.02
N SER A 383 -13.54 2.49 13.22
CA SER A 383 -12.95 3.25 14.34
C SER A 383 -13.55 2.81 15.67
N ILE A 384 -12.94 1.82 16.35
CA ILE A 384 -13.44 1.35 17.65
C ILE A 384 -13.25 2.44 18.72
N LYS A 385 -14.33 2.72 19.45
CA LYS A 385 -14.40 3.74 20.50
C LYS A 385 -13.51 3.36 21.69
N GLY A 386 -12.62 4.26 22.09
CA GLY A 386 -11.73 4.06 23.24
C GLY A 386 -10.47 3.23 22.96
N LEU A 387 -10.13 2.97 21.70
CA LEU A 387 -8.86 2.36 21.29
C LEU A 387 -7.95 3.37 20.57
N ARG A 388 -6.65 3.34 20.91
CA ARG A 388 -5.54 4.07 20.28
C ARG A 388 -5.18 3.45 18.91
N LEU A 389 -4.27 4.07 18.17
CA LEU A 389 -3.92 3.65 16.81
C LEU A 389 -3.24 2.26 16.78
N HIS A 390 -2.22 2.06 17.61
CA HIS A 390 -1.56 0.76 17.77
C HIS A 390 -2.50 -0.33 18.30
N GLU A 391 -3.47 0.00 19.15
CA GLU A 391 -4.47 -0.95 19.64
C GLU A 391 -5.34 -1.53 18.51
N ASN A 392 -5.83 -0.69 17.58
CA ASN A 392 -6.58 -1.15 16.41
C ASN A 392 -5.71 -1.97 15.46
N LEU A 393 -4.44 -1.55 15.24
CA LEU A 393 -3.47 -2.33 14.45
C LEU A 393 -3.16 -3.70 15.08
N MET A 394 -3.14 -3.81 16.41
CA MET A 394 -2.99 -5.09 17.11
C MET A 394 -4.20 -5.98 16.90
N LEU A 395 -5.44 -5.46 16.96
CA LEU A 395 -6.65 -6.23 16.66
C LEU A 395 -6.63 -6.76 15.23
N ALA A 396 -6.27 -5.90 14.26
CA ALA A 396 -6.14 -6.29 12.86
C ALA A 396 -5.08 -7.39 12.67
N LEU A 397 -3.97 -7.34 13.41
CA LEU A 397 -2.91 -8.36 13.37
C LEU A 397 -3.36 -9.67 14.04
N ILE A 398 -4.01 -9.61 15.20
CA ILE A 398 -4.60 -10.76 15.89
C ILE A 398 -5.59 -11.50 14.96
N ALA A 399 -6.37 -10.74 14.19
CA ALA A 399 -7.31 -11.26 13.19
C ALA A 399 -6.60 -12.00 12.05
N GLU A 400 -5.64 -11.37 11.36
CA GLU A 400 -4.85 -11.97 10.26
C GLU A 400 -4.22 -13.31 10.67
N ILE A 401 -3.75 -13.42 11.93
CA ILE A 401 -3.16 -14.63 12.49
C ILE A 401 -4.19 -15.77 12.68
N GLN A 402 -5.50 -15.50 12.74
CA GLN A 402 -6.53 -16.51 13.07
C GLN A 402 -6.86 -17.52 11.97
N ASP A 403 -6.58 -17.30 10.68
CA ASP A 403 -6.98 -18.30 9.66
C ASP A 403 -6.02 -19.50 9.61
N SER A 404 -4.73 -19.24 9.81
CA SER A 404 -3.66 -20.16 9.45
C SER A 404 -3.16 -21.03 10.62
N CYS A 405 -2.86 -22.30 10.35
CA CYS A 405 -2.25 -23.22 11.33
C CYS A 405 -0.73 -23.02 11.39
N LEU A 406 -0.32 -21.79 11.72
CA LEU A 406 1.01 -21.23 11.52
C LEU A 406 2.14 -22.04 12.18
N ASN A 407 3.23 -22.16 11.45
CA ASN A 407 4.57 -22.45 11.98
C ASN A 407 5.49 -21.23 11.79
N GLU A 408 6.67 -21.28 12.41
CA GLU A 408 7.72 -20.25 12.37
C GLU A 408 8.02 -19.69 10.97
N LYS A 409 8.05 -20.55 9.94
CA LYS A 409 8.32 -20.16 8.55
C LYS A 409 7.21 -19.31 7.94
N ASP A 410 5.97 -19.56 8.37
CA ASP A 410 4.78 -18.89 7.86
C ASP A 410 4.64 -17.49 8.46
N LEU A 411 5.03 -17.29 9.72
CA LEU A 411 5.03 -15.97 10.39
C LEU A 411 5.79 -14.93 9.56
N SER A 412 6.96 -15.30 9.04
CA SER A 412 7.79 -14.45 8.18
C SER A 412 7.18 -14.17 6.79
N SER A 413 6.01 -14.73 6.47
CA SER A 413 5.19 -14.35 5.31
C SER A 413 4.01 -13.48 5.72
N VAL A 414 3.33 -13.78 6.83
CA VAL A 414 2.21 -12.97 7.37
C VAL A 414 2.67 -11.55 7.72
N PHE A 415 3.81 -11.39 8.37
CA PHE A 415 4.38 -10.07 8.68
C PHE A 415 4.90 -9.29 7.45
N LYS A 416 4.89 -9.91 6.25
CA LYS A 416 5.18 -9.25 4.97
C LYS A 416 3.91 -8.95 4.18
N SER A 417 2.91 -9.83 4.18
CA SER A 417 1.60 -9.52 3.60
C SER A 417 0.88 -8.42 4.38
N PHE A 418 1.15 -8.27 5.68
CA PHE A 418 0.57 -7.22 6.50
C PHE A 418 1.61 -6.31 7.18
N HIS A 419 2.03 -5.28 6.44
CA HIS A 419 2.88 -4.20 6.95
C HIS A 419 2.11 -3.21 7.85
N THR A 420 1.81 -3.60 9.09
CA THR A 420 1.14 -2.76 10.10
C THR A 420 1.93 -1.52 10.55
N LYS A 421 3.25 -1.51 10.35
CA LYS A 421 4.20 -0.56 10.96
C LYS A 421 4.15 -0.52 12.51
N LEU A 422 3.53 -1.51 13.16
CA LEU A 422 3.60 -1.68 14.62
C LEU A 422 5.05 -1.87 15.08
N PRO A 423 5.45 -1.29 16.22
CA PRO A 423 6.72 -1.65 16.85
C PRO A 423 6.76 -3.14 17.28
N PRO A 424 7.92 -3.82 17.17
CA PRO A 424 8.13 -5.23 17.52
C PRO A 424 7.53 -5.73 18.84
N ASP A 425 7.50 -4.92 19.89
CA ASP A 425 6.85 -5.30 21.17
C ASP A 425 5.35 -5.57 20.97
N PHE A 426 4.62 -4.65 20.36
CA PHE A 426 3.20 -4.78 20.06
C PHE A 426 2.92 -5.91 19.06
N GLN A 427 3.78 -6.13 18.06
CA GLN A 427 3.68 -7.29 17.16
C GLN A 427 3.78 -8.63 17.92
N SER A 428 4.72 -8.72 18.85
CA SER A 428 4.94 -9.94 19.65
C SER A 428 3.85 -10.15 20.71
N LYS A 429 3.35 -9.07 21.34
CA LYS A 429 2.15 -9.09 22.19
C LYS A 429 0.94 -9.63 21.40
N ALA A 430 0.73 -9.15 20.18
CA ALA A 430 -0.35 -9.62 19.30
C ALA A 430 -0.23 -11.12 18.96
N LEU A 431 0.98 -11.67 18.73
CA LEU A 431 1.16 -13.13 18.56
C LEU A 431 0.70 -13.93 19.79
N VAL A 432 1.01 -13.45 21.01
CA VAL A 432 0.59 -14.13 22.24
C VAL A 432 -0.93 -14.10 22.39
N LEU A 433 -1.55 -12.94 22.18
CA LEU A 433 -3.02 -12.80 22.23
C LEU A 433 -3.69 -13.67 21.15
N ALA A 434 -3.14 -13.70 19.95
CA ALA A 434 -3.64 -14.53 18.85
C ALA A 434 -3.53 -16.05 19.14
N ALA A 435 -2.49 -16.47 19.86
CA ALA A 435 -2.33 -17.86 20.30
C ALA A 435 -3.39 -18.26 21.33
N ILE A 436 -3.65 -17.42 22.34
CA ILE A 436 -4.71 -17.61 23.34
C ILE A 436 -6.08 -17.65 22.65
N MET A 437 -6.34 -16.69 21.76
CA MET A 437 -7.57 -16.59 20.99
C MET A 437 -7.86 -17.83 20.13
N SER A 438 -6.85 -18.37 19.44
CA SER A 438 -6.98 -19.60 18.65
C SER A 438 -7.31 -20.84 19.48
N ILE A 439 -6.98 -20.86 20.77
CA ILE A 439 -7.37 -21.94 21.70
C ILE A 439 -8.81 -21.72 22.17
N ALA A 440 -9.15 -20.52 22.62
CA ALA A 440 -10.49 -20.15 23.07
C ALA A 440 -11.56 -20.38 21.99
N ALA A 441 -11.25 -20.06 20.73
CA ALA A 441 -12.15 -20.27 19.60
C ALA A 441 -12.39 -21.77 19.30
N LEU A 442 -11.43 -22.66 19.58
CA LEU A 442 -11.62 -24.11 19.46
C LEU A 442 -12.38 -24.70 20.66
N LEU A 443 -12.15 -24.19 21.87
CA LEU A 443 -12.90 -24.56 23.07
C LEU A 443 -14.39 -24.26 22.89
N GLU A 444 -14.72 -23.03 22.49
CA GLU A 444 -16.10 -22.63 22.17
C GLU A 444 -16.70 -23.44 21.03
N ALA A 445 -15.96 -23.66 19.92
CA ALA A 445 -16.42 -24.50 18.81
C ALA A 445 -16.51 -26.01 19.12
N SER A 446 -16.12 -26.44 20.33
CA SER A 446 -16.26 -27.81 20.83
C SER A 446 -17.21 -27.91 22.05
N ASP A 447 -17.82 -26.79 22.44
CA ASP A 447 -18.56 -26.58 23.69
C ASP A 447 -17.85 -27.07 24.97
N ALA A 448 -16.51 -27.00 24.97
CA ALA A 448 -15.65 -27.39 26.08
C ALA A 448 -15.19 -26.16 26.85
N ARG A 449 -15.38 -26.11 28.18
CA ARG A 449 -15.03 -24.95 29.01
C ARG A 449 -13.67 -25.16 29.68
N PRO A 450 -12.73 -24.18 29.63
CA PRO A 450 -11.50 -24.22 30.43
C PRO A 450 -11.83 -23.98 31.91
N ILE A 451 -11.26 -24.81 32.79
CA ILE A 451 -11.46 -24.72 34.25
C ILE A 451 -10.23 -24.11 34.90
N LYS A 452 -9.06 -24.72 34.68
CA LYS A 452 -7.76 -24.43 35.32
C LYS A 452 -6.61 -24.85 34.42
N THR A 453 -5.44 -24.31 34.69
CA THR A 453 -4.17 -24.69 34.08
C THR A 453 -3.22 -25.31 35.09
N ARG A 454 -2.42 -26.28 34.65
CA ARG A 454 -1.43 -26.98 35.46
C ARG A 454 -0.10 -27.06 34.71
N GLN A 455 0.95 -26.50 35.28
CA GLN A 455 2.28 -26.55 34.68
C GLN A 455 2.91 -27.92 34.92
N LEU A 456 3.11 -28.68 33.85
CA LEU A 456 3.91 -29.91 33.84
C LEU A 456 5.35 -29.59 33.39
N LYS A 457 6.24 -30.59 33.42
CA LYS A 457 7.67 -30.38 33.16
C LYS A 457 7.99 -29.87 31.75
N ASP A 458 7.33 -30.43 30.74
CA ASP A 458 7.56 -30.16 29.30
C ASP A 458 6.27 -29.73 28.57
N ALA A 459 5.18 -29.51 29.33
CA ALA A 459 3.85 -29.21 28.83
C ALA A 459 3.06 -28.33 29.82
N LEU A 460 2.03 -27.67 29.34
CA LEU A 460 0.96 -27.09 30.14
C LEU A 460 -0.30 -27.94 29.92
N GLU A 461 -0.90 -28.39 31.01
CA GLU A 461 -2.19 -29.06 31.02
C GLU A 461 -3.31 -28.04 31.24
N ILE A 462 -4.42 -28.18 30.51
CA ILE A 462 -5.64 -27.39 30.67
C ILE A 462 -6.77 -28.36 31.03
N GLU A 463 -7.27 -28.25 32.25
CA GLU A 463 -8.42 -28.99 32.75
C GLU A 463 -9.70 -28.44 32.10
N ILE A 464 -10.54 -29.31 31.54
CA ILE A 464 -11.76 -28.92 30.80
C ILE A 464 -12.99 -29.74 31.23
N THR A 465 -14.17 -29.12 31.14
CA THR A 465 -15.45 -29.84 31.13
C THR A 465 -15.91 -30.09 29.69
N GLY A 466 -16.38 -31.30 29.39
CA GLY A 466 -16.91 -31.70 28.08
C GLY A 466 -16.01 -32.66 27.28
N THR A 467 -16.62 -33.43 26.37
CA THR A 467 -15.95 -34.51 25.63
C THR A 467 -15.35 -34.03 24.31
N ILE A 468 -14.02 -33.88 24.27
CA ILE A 468 -13.29 -33.56 23.02
C ILE A 468 -13.20 -34.80 22.12
N THR A 469 -13.77 -34.69 20.91
CA THR A 469 -13.61 -35.72 19.86
C THR A 469 -12.17 -35.78 19.34
N GLU A 470 -11.72 -36.95 18.85
CA GLU A 470 -10.38 -37.12 18.26
C GLU A 470 -10.09 -36.12 17.11
N LYS A 471 -11.12 -35.78 16.33
CA LYS A 471 -11.06 -34.77 15.26
C LYS A 471 -10.86 -33.35 15.80
N ALA A 472 -11.45 -33.02 16.95
CA ALA A 472 -11.20 -31.77 17.65
C ALA A 472 -9.81 -31.77 18.30
N ALA A 473 -9.39 -32.85 18.97
CA ALA A 473 -8.04 -32.97 19.56
C ALA A 473 -6.92 -32.71 18.53
N LYS A 474 -7.05 -33.23 17.31
CA LYS A 474 -6.12 -32.96 16.20
C LYS A 474 -6.12 -31.49 15.73
N LYS A 475 -7.26 -30.78 15.83
CA LYS A 475 -7.30 -29.31 15.63
C LYS A 475 -6.63 -28.56 16.78
N PHE A 476 -6.83 -28.99 18.02
CA PHE A 476 -6.21 -28.40 19.21
C PHE A 476 -4.67 -28.49 19.15
N GLU A 477 -4.08 -29.66 18.80
CA GLU A 477 -2.62 -29.73 18.58
C GLU A 477 -2.18 -28.88 17.38
N ALA A 478 -2.99 -28.76 16.32
CA ALA A 478 -2.65 -27.93 15.17
C ALA A 478 -2.62 -26.43 15.49
N ARG A 479 -3.52 -25.91 16.34
CA ARG A 479 -3.57 -24.50 16.73
C ARG A 479 -2.70 -24.16 17.94
N SER A 480 -2.43 -25.10 18.85
CA SER A 480 -1.48 -24.88 19.96
C SER A 480 -0.01 -24.82 19.53
N LYS A 481 0.30 -25.10 18.25
CA LYS A 481 1.65 -24.93 17.67
C LYS A 481 2.25 -23.55 17.91
N LEU A 482 1.47 -22.48 17.79
CA LEU A 482 1.97 -21.12 18.00
C LEU A 482 2.37 -20.90 19.46
N TRP A 483 1.58 -21.38 20.42
CA TRP A 483 1.94 -21.36 21.84
C TRP A 483 3.19 -22.17 22.14
N LYS A 484 3.25 -23.41 21.63
CA LYS A 484 4.39 -24.31 21.78
C LYS A 484 5.68 -23.70 21.18
N PHE A 485 5.57 -22.98 20.09
CA PHE A 485 6.69 -22.25 19.50
C PHE A 485 7.12 -21.05 20.37
N LEU A 486 6.17 -20.25 20.86
CA LEU A 486 6.46 -19.06 21.68
C LEU A 486 7.06 -19.39 23.06
N TYR A 487 6.67 -20.51 23.68
CA TYR A 487 7.03 -20.85 25.07
C TYR A 487 7.74 -22.20 25.25
N GLY A 488 7.91 -23.01 24.21
CA GLY A 488 8.48 -24.36 24.26
C GLY A 488 7.49 -25.44 24.72
N SER A 489 6.68 -25.16 25.74
CA SER A 489 5.70 -26.07 26.33
C SER A 489 4.57 -26.45 25.35
N LYS A 490 4.31 -27.75 25.16
CA LYS A 490 3.07 -28.23 24.52
C LYS A 490 1.86 -27.88 25.37
N ILE A 491 0.71 -27.60 24.76
CA ILE A 491 -0.58 -27.63 25.48
C ILE A 491 -1.19 -29.02 25.35
N ILE A 492 -1.66 -29.56 26.47
CA ILE A 492 -2.40 -30.81 26.62
C ILE A 492 -3.75 -30.48 27.27
N PHE A 493 -4.80 -31.21 26.93
CA PHE A 493 -6.14 -31.05 27.51
C PHE A 493 -6.52 -32.32 28.26
N SER A 494 -7.02 -32.18 29.49
CA SER A 494 -7.52 -33.30 30.30
C SER A 494 -8.97 -33.04 30.71
N GLN A 495 -9.79 -34.08 30.57
CA GLN A 495 -11.20 -34.04 30.94
C GLN A 495 -11.35 -34.35 32.42
N VAL A 496 -12.16 -33.58 33.13
CA VAL A 496 -12.62 -33.97 34.47
C VAL A 496 -13.60 -35.12 34.31
N THR A 497 -13.20 -36.31 34.76
CA THR A 497 -14.11 -37.44 34.95
C THR A 497 -14.93 -37.20 36.20
N GLU A 498 -16.25 -37.09 36.07
CA GLU A 498 -17.18 -37.27 37.19
C GLU A 498 -17.10 -38.75 37.64
N GLU A 499 -17.15 -38.99 38.96
CA GLU A 499 -17.18 -40.36 39.49
C GLU A 499 -18.60 -40.93 39.31
N GLU A 500 -18.73 -42.05 38.60
CA GLU A 500 -20.02 -42.63 38.22
C GLU A 500 -20.72 -43.31 39.42
N GLU A 501 -22.02 -43.04 39.60
CA GLU A 501 -22.96 -44.09 40.06
C GLU A 501 -23.65 -44.72 38.83
N PRO A 502 -23.88 -46.04 38.81
CA PRO A 502 -24.16 -46.80 37.59
C PRO A 502 -25.65 -46.90 37.26
N LEU A 503 -25.98 -47.28 36.01
CA LEU A 503 -27.06 -48.25 35.71
C LEU A 503 -27.03 -48.78 34.25
N ASP A 504 -26.42 -49.96 34.11
CA ASP A 504 -26.89 -51.14 33.35
C ASP A 504 -27.11 -51.12 31.80
N GLU A 505 -27.16 -52.34 31.25
CA GLU A 505 -27.20 -52.68 29.82
C GLU A 505 -28.63 -52.82 29.27
N ASN A 506 -28.94 -52.52 28.00
CA ASN A 506 -28.72 -53.48 26.90
C ASN A 506 -29.01 -52.94 25.47
N LYS A 507 -28.63 -53.73 24.44
CA LYS A 507 -28.81 -53.46 22.99
C LYS A 507 -29.42 -54.67 22.24
N SER A 508 -30.07 -54.43 21.10
CA SER A 508 -30.13 -55.31 19.88
C SER A 508 -31.21 -54.80 18.90
N GLU A 509 -31.14 -54.95 17.57
CA GLU A 509 -29.98 -54.95 16.64
C GLU A 509 -30.32 -54.01 15.43
N ALA A 510 -30.42 -54.26 14.11
CA ALA A 510 -30.01 -55.23 13.06
C ALA A 510 -30.28 -54.55 11.68
N LYS A 511 -29.64 -54.82 10.52
CA LYS A 511 -28.36 -55.49 10.15
C LYS A 511 -28.02 -55.15 8.66
N GLU A 512 -26.75 -55.31 8.26
CA GLU A 512 -26.15 -55.90 7.01
C GLU A 512 -26.90 -55.91 5.63
N ILE A 513 -26.31 -55.99 4.42
CA ILE A 513 -24.93 -56.04 3.83
C ILE A 513 -25.06 -55.77 2.29
N GLY A 514 -23.98 -55.44 1.54
CA GLY A 514 -24.01 -55.69 0.07
C GLY A 514 -23.01 -54.99 -0.88
N THR A 515 -21.90 -55.66 -1.20
CA THR A 515 -20.96 -55.34 -2.32
C THR A 515 -21.58 -55.58 -3.73
N LYS A 516 -21.03 -55.21 -4.93
CA LYS A 516 -19.64 -55.36 -5.44
C LYS A 516 -19.38 -54.68 -6.82
N LYS A 517 -18.11 -54.62 -7.24
CA LYS A 517 -17.54 -54.19 -8.56
C LYS A 517 -17.49 -55.38 -9.58
N PRO A 518 -17.30 -55.23 -10.93
CA PRO A 518 -16.00 -54.86 -11.58
C PRO A 518 -16.10 -54.08 -12.95
N ALA A 519 -15.15 -54.26 -13.90
CA ALA A 519 -14.81 -53.30 -14.97
C ALA A 519 -14.13 -53.89 -16.26
N GLY A 520 -13.95 -53.05 -17.31
CA GLY A 520 -13.16 -53.30 -18.55
C GLY A 520 -13.89 -52.90 -19.86
N LYS A 521 -13.29 -52.75 -21.07
CA LYS A 521 -11.86 -52.61 -21.48
C LYS A 521 -11.73 -52.24 -23.00
N GLU A 522 -10.67 -51.50 -23.37
CA GLU A 522 -9.90 -51.48 -24.65
C GLU A 522 -10.49 -51.31 -26.11
N LYS A 523 -10.04 -50.22 -26.79
CA LYS A 523 -9.29 -50.15 -28.09
C LYS A 523 -9.92 -50.26 -29.53
N LYS A 524 -9.38 -49.37 -30.43
CA LYS A 524 -8.65 -49.61 -31.73
C LYS A 524 -9.25 -49.21 -33.11
N THR A 525 -8.42 -48.53 -33.94
CA THR A 525 -8.25 -48.57 -35.45
C THR A 525 -9.41 -48.14 -36.39
N GLU A 526 -9.26 -47.71 -37.67
CA GLU A 526 -8.12 -47.32 -38.56
C GLU A 526 -8.58 -46.55 -39.84
N LYS A 527 -7.68 -45.78 -40.51
CA LYS A 527 -7.63 -45.46 -41.98
C LYS A 527 -8.83 -44.66 -42.59
N ASN A 528 -8.81 -44.08 -43.81
CA ASN A 528 -7.82 -43.96 -44.90
C ASN A 528 -8.05 -42.69 -45.79
N GLN A 529 -7.01 -42.23 -46.54
CA GLN A 529 -6.96 -41.73 -47.95
C GLN A 529 -8.13 -40.92 -48.63
N SER A 530 -7.97 -40.01 -49.63
CA SER A 530 -6.81 -39.31 -50.24
C SER A 530 -7.24 -38.34 -51.41
N ARG A 531 -6.33 -37.45 -51.88
CA ARG A 531 -6.28 -36.79 -53.25
C ARG A 531 -7.38 -35.72 -53.59
N GLU A 532 -7.24 -34.73 -54.50
CA GLU A 532 -6.12 -34.25 -55.37
C GLU A 532 -6.29 -32.80 -55.99
N LYS A 533 -5.14 -32.15 -56.32
CA LYS A 533 -4.84 -31.28 -57.51
C LYS A 533 -5.46 -29.86 -57.77
N LYS A 534 -4.54 -28.88 -57.92
CA LYS A 534 -4.38 -27.86 -59.02
C LYS A 534 -5.33 -26.60 -59.04
N LYS A 535 -4.97 -25.43 -59.61
CA LYS A 535 -3.74 -24.93 -60.30
C LYS A 535 -3.63 -23.35 -60.35
N THR A 536 -2.39 -22.83 -60.39
CA THR A 536 -1.86 -21.60 -61.08
C THR A 536 -2.47 -20.18 -60.94
N GLU A 537 -1.60 -19.23 -60.50
CA GLU A 537 -1.33 -17.88 -61.09
C GLU A 537 -2.43 -16.76 -60.92
N LYS A 538 -2.21 -15.42 -60.94
CA LYS A 538 -1.04 -14.47 -61.05
C LYS A 538 -1.48 -13.00 -60.74
N GLU A 539 -0.71 -11.89 -60.67
CA GLU A 539 0.74 -11.50 -60.67
C GLU A 539 0.91 -10.14 -59.87
N GLN A 540 1.70 -9.16 -60.35
CA GLN A 540 1.97 -7.77 -59.85
C GLN A 540 2.30 -6.85 -61.09
N PRO A 541 2.82 -5.57 -61.04
CA PRO A 541 3.20 -4.67 -59.91
C PRO A 541 2.93 -3.13 -60.11
N ARG A 542 3.48 -2.30 -59.19
CA ARG A 542 3.81 -0.83 -59.24
C ARG A 542 2.62 0.16 -59.28
N GLU A 543 2.61 1.32 -58.59
CA GLU A 543 3.57 2.30 -58.02
C GLU A 543 3.78 3.59 -58.85
N GLU A 544 4.03 4.70 -58.12
CA GLU A 544 4.54 6.01 -58.53
C GLU A 544 3.73 6.89 -59.53
N LYS A 545 2.72 7.58 -58.99
CA LYS A 545 2.34 8.98 -59.32
C LYS A 545 1.41 9.53 -58.23
N GLU A 546 1.78 10.63 -57.59
CA GLU A 546 1.00 11.53 -56.67
C GLU A 546 1.88 12.13 -55.53
N LEU A 547 2.97 12.83 -55.90
CA LEU A 547 3.81 13.55 -54.93
C LEU A 547 3.68 15.08 -54.97
N GLU A 548 3.14 15.65 -56.05
CA GLU A 548 3.11 17.12 -56.25
C GLU A 548 1.84 17.82 -55.75
N GLU A 549 0.70 17.12 -55.63
CA GLU A 549 -0.57 17.74 -55.19
C GLU A 549 -0.57 18.20 -53.71
N ARG A 550 0.34 17.65 -52.90
CA ARG A 550 0.38 17.79 -51.43
C ARG A 550 0.66 19.20 -50.89
N LYS A 551 0.91 20.19 -51.75
CA LYS A 551 1.23 21.58 -51.34
C LYS A 551 0.03 22.54 -51.42
N THR A 552 -1.03 22.21 -52.15
CA THR A 552 -2.22 23.07 -52.28
C THR A 552 -3.35 22.74 -51.28
N GLU A 553 -3.43 21.50 -50.79
CA GLU A 553 -4.48 21.07 -49.85
C GLU A 553 -4.42 21.78 -48.48
N GLY A 554 -3.21 22.08 -48.00
CA GLY A 554 -2.97 22.48 -46.60
C GLY A 554 -3.78 23.70 -46.12
N ARG A 555 -4.09 24.65 -47.02
CA ARG A 555 -4.89 25.85 -46.69
C ARG A 555 -6.41 25.67 -46.80
N LYS A 556 -6.90 24.58 -47.40
CA LYS A 556 -8.32 24.19 -47.30
C LYS A 556 -8.56 23.38 -46.03
N ALA A 557 -7.68 22.43 -45.75
CA ALA A 557 -7.77 21.49 -44.63
C ALA A 557 -7.92 22.17 -43.25
N GLU A 558 -7.37 23.36 -43.01
CA GLU A 558 -7.58 24.08 -41.73
C GLU A 558 -8.99 24.67 -41.57
N LYS A 559 -9.59 25.17 -42.67
CA LYS A 559 -10.97 25.68 -42.63
C LYS A 559 -11.96 24.53 -42.55
N GLU A 560 -11.71 23.46 -43.30
CA GLU A 560 -12.50 22.22 -43.25
C GLU A 560 -12.42 21.59 -41.85
N LYS A 561 -11.24 21.45 -41.24
CA LYS A 561 -11.11 20.99 -39.84
C LYS A 561 -11.94 21.77 -38.82
N LYS A 562 -12.08 23.10 -38.96
CA LYS A 562 -12.93 23.91 -38.07
C LYS A 562 -14.43 23.70 -38.32
N GLN A 563 -14.83 23.25 -39.52
CA GLN A 563 -16.19 22.82 -39.81
C GLN A 563 -16.44 21.35 -39.43
N GLU A 564 -15.47 20.45 -39.60
CA GLU A 564 -15.52 19.05 -39.18
C GLU A 564 -15.54 18.90 -37.65
N LYS A 565 -14.71 19.65 -36.89
CA LYS A 565 -14.82 19.68 -35.42
C LYS A 565 -16.16 20.26 -34.92
N ARG A 566 -16.99 20.86 -35.78
CA ARG A 566 -18.41 21.17 -35.51
C ARG A 566 -19.38 20.06 -35.98
N LYS A 567 -19.13 19.40 -37.12
CA LYS A 567 -19.97 18.29 -37.62
C LYS A 567 -19.81 16.98 -36.83
N CYS A 568 -18.60 16.62 -36.41
CA CYS A 568 -18.34 15.36 -35.69
C CYS A 568 -18.95 15.33 -34.28
N ARG A 569 -19.43 16.47 -33.76
CA ARG A 569 -20.19 16.54 -32.51
C ARG A 569 -21.68 16.17 -32.67
N ALA A 570 -22.13 15.88 -33.89
CA ALA A 570 -23.51 15.54 -34.24
C ALA A 570 -23.63 14.15 -34.90
N LEU A 571 -22.98 13.14 -34.31
CA LEU A 571 -23.43 11.75 -34.45
C LEU A 571 -24.77 11.62 -33.73
N ALA A 572 -25.79 11.08 -34.42
CA ALA A 572 -27.18 11.18 -33.98
C ALA A 572 -27.37 10.65 -32.53
N GLU A 573 -28.01 11.48 -31.70
CA GLU A 573 -28.44 11.10 -30.36
C GLU A 573 -29.41 9.92 -30.45
N ILE A 574 -29.08 8.81 -29.79
CA ILE A 574 -29.90 7.61 -29.84
C ILE A 574 -31.12 7.83 -28.95
N THR A 575 -32.21 8.31 -29.53
CA THR A 575 -33.49 8.46 -28.81
C THR A 575 -33.98 7.08 -28.37
N VAL A 576 -33.89 6.80 -27.07
CA VAL A 576 -34.46 5.61 -26.44
C VAL A 576 -35.94 5.86 -26.18
N LYS A 577 -36.77 4.82 -26.28
CA LYS A 577 -38.19 4.83 -25.89
C LYS A 577 -38.46 3.82 -24.78
N PRO A 578 -39.40 4.05 -23.85
CA PRO A 578 -39.71 3.10 -22.76
C PRO A 578 -40.15 1.72 -23.26
N ALA A 579 -40.71 1.64 -24.48
CA ALA A 579 -41.15 0.41 -25.14
C ALA A 579 -40.09 -0.26 -26.04
N ASP A 580 -38.89 0.32 -26.19
CA ASP A 580 -37.81 -0.30 -26.98
C ASP A 580 -37.38 -1.64 -26.37
N SER A 581 -37.01 -2.61 -27.20
CA SER A 581 -36.35 -3.84 -26.73
C SER A 581 -34.91 -3.56 -26.31
N MET A 582 -34.52 -4.01 -25.13
CA MET A 582 -33.15 -3.92 -24.59
C MET A 582 -32.10 -4.46 -25.56
N ALA A 583 -32.40 -5.57 -26.23
CA ALA A 583 -31.46 -6.21 -27.16
C ALA A 583 -31.30 -5.42 -28.48
N GLY A 584 -32.39 -4.84 -29.01
CA GLY A 584 -32.36 -3.96 -30.17
C GLY A 584 -31.68 -2.62 -29.87
N LEU A 585 -31.89 -2.08 -28.66
CA LEU A 585 -31.20 -0.89 -28.17
C LEU A 585 -29.69 -1.14 -28.00
N ALA A 586 -29.30 -2.30 -27.47
CA ALA A 586 -27.89 -2.70 -27.35
C ALA A 586 -27.19 -2.66 -28.72
N CYS A 587 -27.82 -3.26 -29.75
CA CYS A 587 -27.27 -3.28 -31.11
C CYS A 587 -27.16 -1.86 -31.71
N ARG A 588 -28.16 -1.00 -31.53
CA ARG A 588 -28.13 0.43 -31.92
C ARG A 588 -26.96 1.19 -31.28
N ILE A 589 -26.75 1.01 -29.97
CA ILE A 589 -25.67 1.66 -29.22
C ILE A 589 -24.30 1.14 -29.68
N LEU A 590 -24.15 -0.18 -29.80
CA LEU A 590 -22.91 -0.80 -30.26
C LEU A 590 -22.55 -0.37 -31.69
N TYR A 591 -23.51 -0.31 -32.61
CA TYR A 591 -23.31 0.15 -33.98
C TYR A 591 -22.82 1.61 -34.06
N ASN A 592 -23.45 2.53 -33.35
CA ASN A 592 -23.04 3.95 -33.33
C ASN A 592 -21.63 4.12 -32.73
N GLN A 593 -21.34 3.41 -31.64
CA GLN A 593 -20.01 3.45 -31.01
C GLN A 593 -18.93 2.74 -31.84
N PHE A 594 -19.28 1.70 -32.60
CA PHE A 594 -18.36 1.06 -33.54
C PHE A 594 -18.07 1.97 -34.74
N SER A 595 -19.08 2.61 -35.32
CA SER A 595 -18.94 3.65 -36.35
C SER A 595 -18.03 4.80 -35.86
N SER A 596 -18.22 5.23 -34.61
CA SER A 596 -17.37 6.23 -33.95
C SER A 596 -15.92 5.76 -33.84
N MET A 597 -15.66 4.51 -33.41
CA MET A 597 -14.30 3.94 -33.35
C MET A 597 -13.61 3.95 -34.74
N LEU A 598 -14.34 3.59 -35.80
CA LEU A 598 -13.79 3.53 -37.16
C LEU A 598 -13.44 4.92 -37.73
N SER A 599 -14.19 5.96 -37.36
CA SER A 599 -13.90 7.34 -37.82
C SER A 599 -12.55 7.85 -37.30
N TYR A 600 -12.25 7.64 -36.02
CA TYR A 600 -11.01 8.07 -35.37
C TYR A 600 -9.80 7.14 -35.60
N GLU A 601 -10.00 5.95 -36.20
CA GLU A 601 -8.92 5.00 -36.49
C GLU A 601 -7.83 5.61 -37.39
N ARG A 602 -8.24 6.30 -38.46
CA ARG A 602 -7.32 6.93 -39.43
C ARG A 602 -6.50 8.07 -38.79
N GLY A 603 -7.07 8.81 -37.84
CA GLY A 603 -6.36 9.84 -37.10
C GLY A 603 -5.40 9.25 -36.07
N THR A 604 -5.82 8.21 -35.36
CA THR A 604 -5.02 7.45 -34.38
C THR A 604 -3.75 6.87 -35.01
N ILE A 605 -3.89 6.25 -36.19
CA ILE A 605 -2.76 5.73 -36.98
C ILE A 605 -1.84 6.89 -37.39
N LYS A 606 -2.37 7.99 -37.92
CA LYS A 606 -1.58 9.19 -38.31
C LYS A 606 -0.89 9.87 -37.13
N GLY A 607 -1.45 9.80 -35.91
CA GLY A 607 -0.84 10.28 -34.66
C GLY A 607 -0.62 11.80 -34.57
N LYS A 608 -1.31 12.61 -35.39
CA LYS A 608 -1.12 14.08 -35.47
C LYS A 608 -1.91 14.90 -34.44
N ASP A 609 -2.92 14.30 -33.82
CA ASP A 609 -3.76 14.90 -32.78
C ASP A 609 -4.02 13.77 -31.75
N ILE A 610 -3.68 14.00 -30.47
CA ILE A 610 -3.82 12.99 -29.41
C ILE A 610 -5.30 12.70 -29.09
N GLU A 611 -6.21 13.59 -29.48
CA GLU A 611 -7.64 13.42 -29.28
C GLU A 611 -8.27 12.42 -30.24
N GLU A 612 -7.65 12.13 -31.38
CA GLU A 612 -8.09 11.00 -32.23
C GLU A 612 -7.97 9.68 -31.46
N LEU A 613 -6.81 9.47 -30.82
CA LEU A 613 -6.53 8.28 -30.00
C LEU A 613 -7.40 8.26 -28.74
N HIS A 614 -7.63 9.42 -28.10
CA HIS A 614 -8.58 9.55 -26.99
C HIS A 614 -9.99 9.10 -27.39
N ASN A 615 -10.53 9.66 -28.47
CA ASN A 615 -11.91 9.42 -28.88
C ASN A 615 -12.10 7.98 -29.38
N MET A 616 -11.12 7.40 -30.08
CA MET A 616 -11.11 5.97 -30.40
C MET A 616 -11.13 5.09 -29.13
N ARG A 617 -10.29 5.41 -28.13
CA ARG A 617 -10.25 4.71 -26.83
C ARG A 617 -11.55 4.86 -26.04
N VAL A 618 -12.20 6.04 -26.11
CA VAL A 618 -13.52 6.29 -25.51
C VAL A 618 -14.61 5.47 -26.19
N ALA A 619 -14.66 5.41 -27.51
CA ALA A 619 -15.65 4.61 -28.25
C ALA A 619 -15.57 3.11 -27.87
N VAL A 620 -14.36 2.54 -27.83
CA VAL A 620 -14.14 1.14 -27.37
C VAL A 620 -14.54 0.95 -25.91
N ARG A 621 -14.28 1.94 -25.04
CA ARG A 621 -14.70 1.94 -23.63
C ARG A 621 -16.22 1.99 -23.48
N ARG A 622 -16.93 2.77 -24.31
CA ARG A 622 -18.41 2.84 -24.34
C ARG A 622 -19.02 1.53 -24.86
N MET A 623 -18.46 0.93 -25.92
CA MET A 623 -18.90 -0.40 -26.39
C MET A 623 -18.79 -1.47 -25.31
N ARG A 624 -17.66 -1.50 -24.56
CA ARG A 624 -17.49 -2.42 -23.43
C ARG A 624 -18.47 -2.16 -22.28
N ALA A 625 -18.82 -0.90 -22.01
CA ALA A 625 -19.80 -0.54 -20.99
C ALA A 625 -21.22 -0.98 -21.40
N ALA A 626 -21.64 -0.68 -22.64
CA ALA A 626 -22.91 -1.13 -23.18
C ALA A 626 -23.02 -2.67 -23.12
N ALA A 627 -21.99 -3.39 -23.57
CA ALA A 627 -21.96 -4.85 -23.50
C ALA A 627 -22.14 -5.41 -22.08
N LYS A 628 -21.75 -4.68 -21.02
CA LYS A 628 -21.97 -5.08 -19.62
C LYS A 628 -23.38 -4.72 -19.12
N VAL A 629 -23.94 -3.60 -19.56
CA VAL A 629 -25.32 -3.17 -19.23
C VAL A 629 -26.36 -4.07 -19.93
N PHE A 630 -26.07 -4.54 -21.14
CA PHE A 630 -26.98 -5.37 -21.96
C PHE A 630 -26.61 -6.87 -21.97
N GLU A 631 -25.71 -7.32 -21.08
CA GLU A 631 -25.14 -8.69 -21.06
C GLU A 631 -26.20 -9.81 -21.02
N THR A 632 -27.31 -9.59 -20.31
CA THR A 632 -28.42 -10.56 -20.19
C THR A 632 -29.27 -10.70 -21.46
N TYR A 633 -29.21 -9.72 -22.36
CA TYR A 633 -30.04 -9.61 -23.58
C TYR A 633 -29.29 -9.97 -24.87
N LEU A 634 -27.97 -10.16 -24.79
CA LEU A 634 -27.12 -10.58 -25.89
C LEU A 634 -26.73 -12.06 -25.74
N ASP A 635 -26.50 -12.77 -26.84
CA ASP A 635 -25.95 -14.12 -26.74
C ASP A 635 -24.45 -14.07 -26.39
N SER A 636 -24.14 -14.54 -25.18
CA SER A 636 -22.77 -14.50 -24.64
C SER A 636 -21.79 -15.42 -25.36
N ARG A 637 -22.23 -16.45 -26.10
CA ARG A 637 -21.33 -17.29 -26.91
C ARG A 637 -20.95 -16.59 -28.21
N GLN A 638 -21.92 -15.97 -28.88
CA GLN A 638 -21.69 -15.22 -30.13
C GLN A 638 -20.98 -13.87 -29.88
N PHE A 639 -21.24 -13.22 -28.74
CA PHE A 639 -20.69 -11.89 -28.44
C PHE A 639 -19.28 -11.89 -27.82
N GLU A 640 -18.88 -12.97 -27.14
CA GLU A 640 -17.57 -13.07 -26.46
C GLU A 640 -16.33 -12.98 -27.41
N PRO A 641 -16.34 -13.50 -28.65
CA PRO A 641 -15.30 -13.21 -29.65
C PRO A 641 -15.08 -11.70 -29.87
N HIS A 642 -16.17 -10.93 -30.00
CA HIS A 642 -16.10 -9.48 -30.18
C HIS A 642 -15.63 -8.77 -28.90
N LEU A 643 -16.06 -9.21 -27.71
CA LEU A 643 -15.52 -8.72 -26.42
C LEU A 643 -14.02 -8.99 -26.26
N LYS A 644 -13.52 -10.12 -26.77
CA LYS A 644 -12.07 -10.40 -26.83
C LYS A 644 -11.34 -9.46 -27.80
N GLY A 645 -11.97 -9.07 -28.91
CA GLY A 645 -11.48 -8.05 -29.84
C GLY A 645 -11.42 -6.64 -29.23
N LEU A 646 -12.52 -6.19 -28.62
CA LEU A 646 -12.64 -4.91 -27.91
C LEU A 646 -11.64 -4.79 -26.75
N ARG A 647 -11.44 -5.87 -25.97
CA ARG A 647 -10.43 -5.92 -24.90
C ARG A 647 -9.00 -5.73 -25.42
N ARG A 648 -8.62 -6.43 -26.51
CA ARG A 648 -7.30 -6.29 -27.14
C ARG A 648 -7.10 -4.88 -27.71
N THR A 649 -8.09 -4.35 -28.40
CA THR A 649 -8.06 -2.97 -28.94
C THR A 649 -7.87 -1.94 -27.82
N LEU A 650 -8.66 -2.02 -26.74
CA LEU A 650 -8.53 -1.09 -25.62
C LEU A 650 -7.16 -1.19 -24.92
N SER A 651 -6.62 -2.40 -24.75
CA SER A 651 -5.29 -2.60 -24.16
C SER A 651 -4.16 -2.04 -25.03
N SER A 652 -4.29 -2.18 -26.35
CA SER A 652 -3.33 -1.65 -27.33
C SER A 652 -3.34 -0.12 -27.40
N LEU A 653 -4.52 0.50 -27.48
CA LEU A 653 -4.69 1.96 -27.39
C LEU A 653 -4.36 2.49 -25.97
N GLY A 654 -4.46 1.61 -24.97
CA GLY A 654 -4.27 1.88 -23.56
C GLY A 654 -2.92 2.55 -23.29
N LYS A 655 -1.86 1.77 -23.46
CA LYS A 655 -0.47 2.11 -23.14
C LYS A 655 0.00 3.45 -23.72
N VAL A 656 -0.49 3.84 -24.89
CA VAL A 656 -0.13 5.13 -25.51
C VAL A 656 -0.82 6.29 -24.79
N ARG A 657 -2.15 6.24 -24.58
CA ARG A 657 -2.85 7.34 -23.88
C ARG A 657 -2.45 7.46 -22.41
N ASP A 658 -2.11 6.35 -21.75
CA ASP A 658 -1.71 6.43 -20.34
C ASP A 658 -0.37 7.17 -20.19
N LEU A 659 0.55 7.05 -21.17
CA LEU A 659 1.75 7.89 -21.28
C LEU A 659 1.45 9.31 -21.76
N ASP A 660 0.50 9.52 -22.69
CA ASP A 660 0.04 10.87 -23.08
C ASP A 660 -0.47 11.64 -21.85
N VAL A 661 -1.35 11.03 -21.02
CA VAL A 661 -1.93 11.66 -19.82
C VAL A 661 -0.87 11.89 -18.74
N PHE A 662 0.07 10.96 -18.55
CA PHE A 662 1.15 11.17 -17.59
C PHE A 662 1.99 12.39 -17.98
N ARG A 663 2.37 12.49 -19.26
CA ARG A 663 3.11 13.63 -19.80
C ARG A 663 2.29 14.93 -19.69
N GLU A 664 1.01 14.90 -20.02
CA GLU A 664 0.07 16.03 -19.91
C GLU A 664 0.05 16.60 -18.47
N LYS A 665 -0.12 15.74 -17.46
CA LYS A 665 -0.05 16.14 -16.02
C LYS A 665 1.35 16.58 -15.57
N THR A 666 2.41 16.10 -16.22
CA THR A 666 3.81 16.53 -15.94
C THR A 666 4.07 17.92 -16.52
N GLU A 667 3.60 18.19 -17.74
CA GLU A 667 3.64 19.50 -18.37
C GLU A 667 2.70 20.51 -17.69
N GLU A 668 1.63 20.09 -17.03
CA GLU A 668 0.80 20.97 -16.19
C GLU A 668 1.54 21.39 -14.90
N TYR A 669 2.23 20.45 -14.23
CA TYR A 669 3.04 20.77 -13.05
C TYR A 669 4.12 21.82 -13.32
N LEU A 670 4.90 21.69 -14.41
CA LEU A 670 5.93 22.68 -14.73
C LEU A 670 5.38 24.10 -14.95
N LYS A 671 4.13 24.24 -15.43
CA LYS A 671 3.46 25.55 -15.57
C LYS A 671 3.08 26.20 -14.24
N THR A 672 3.21 25.48 -13.12
CA THR A 672 3.00 26.01 -11.75
C THR A 672 4.31 26.46 -11.08
N LEU A 673 5.47 26.13 -11.65
CA LEU A 673 6.78 26.50 -11.11
C LEU A 673 7.20 27.91 -11.53
N PRO A 674 8.12 28.58 -10.78
CA PRO A 674 8.72 29.84 -11.21
C PRO A 674 9.55 29.70 -12.50
N PRO A 675 9.74 30.80 -13.26
CA PRO A 675 10.65 30.81 -14.41
C PRO A 675 12.06 30.36 -14.03
N GLY A 676 12.67 29.52 -14.88
CA GLY A 676 13.97 28.89 -14.64
C GLY A 676 13.89 27.39 -14.36
N HIS A 677 12.76 26.89 -13.84
CA HIS A 677 12.52 25.45 -13.59
C HIS A 677 12.05 24.67 -14.83
N GLU A 678 12.24 25.22 -16.02
CA GLU A 678 11.66 24.74 -17.28
C GLU A 678 12.25 23.40 -17.75
N HIS A 679 13.47 23.07 -17.28
CA HIS A 679 14.25 21.90 -17.67
C HIS A 679 14.33 20.80 -16.58
N ASP A 680 13.76 21.05 -15.40
CA ASP A 680 13.89 20.20 -14.20
C ASP A 680 13.38 18.75 -14.40
N LEU A 681 12.58 18.50 -15.44
CA LEU A 681 12.01 17.20 -15.79
C LEU A 681 12.40 16.70 -17.20
N ASP A 682 13.36 17.33 -17.88
CA ASP A 682 13.87 16.87 -19.18
C ASP A 682 14.33 15.39 -19.19
N PRO A 683 15.03 14.87 -18.15
CA PRO A 683 15.39 13.45 -18.08
C PRO A 683 14.17 12.52 -18.02
N LEU A 684 13.07 12.96 -17.39
CA LEU A 684 11.81 12.23 -17.33
C LEU A 684 11.07 12.30 -18.67
N PHE A 685 11.03 13.46 -19.33
CA PHE A 685 10.42 13.60 -20.65
C PHE A 685 11.11 12.78 -21.74
N ALA A 686 12.45 12.65 -21.69
CA ALA A 686 13.19 11.78 -22.60
C ALA A 686 12.74 10.31 -22.47
N VAL A 687 12.68 9.78 -21.24
CA VAL A 687 12.23 8.40 -20.98
C VAL A 687 10.76 8.20 -21.33
N LEU A 688 9.89 9.17 -21.03
CA LEU A 688 8.48 9.13 -21.43
C LEU A 688 8.30 9.16 -22.96
N ALA A 689 9.17 9.86 -23.71
CA ALA A 689 9.13 9.88 -25.17
C ALA A 689 9.53 8.52 -25.77
N ASP A 690 10.62 7.93 -25.27
CA ASP A 690 11.10 6.59 -25.65
C ASP A 690 10.04 5.51 -25.41
N GLU A 691 9.48 5.46 -24.20
CA GLU A 691 8.43 4.48 -23.85
C GLU A 691 7.13 4.73 -24.65
N ARG A 692 6.82 5.99 -24.98
CA ARG A 692 5.69 6.32 -25.83
C ARG A 692 5.90 5.87 -27.27
N GLU A 693 7.12 5.97 -27.82
CA GLU A 693 7.41 5.41 -29.14
C GLU A 693 7.31 3.88 -29.13
N LYS A 694 7.88 3.21 -28.13
CA LYS A 694 7.76 1.75 -27.94
C LYS A 694 6.28 1.33 -27.85
N ALA A 695 5.47 2.04 -27.06
CA ALA A 695 4.03 1.79 -26.95
C ALA A 695 3.29 2.05 -28.27
N ARG A 696 3.62 3.15 -28.98
CA ARG A 696 3.01 3.51 -30.27
C ARG A 696 3.35 2.53 -31.38
N LYS A 697 4.58 2.02 -31.44
CA LYS A 697 4.97 0.94 -32.36
C LYS A 697 4.13 -0.32 -32.10
N ASN A 698 4.08 -0.78 -30.86
CA ASN A 698 3.23 -1.93 -30.46
C ASN A 698 1.74 -1.73 -30.80
N MET A 699 1.25 -0.48 -30.79
CA MET A 699 -0.12 -0.14 -31.18
C MET A 699 -0.33 -0.21 -32.70
N LEU A 700 0.58 0.35 -33.50
CA LEU A 700 0.52 0.27 -34.97
C LEU A 700 0.64 -1.19 -35.44
N ASP A 701 1.61 -1.93 -34.91
CA ASP A 701 1.77 -3.37 -35.06
C ASP A 701 0.46 -4.14 -34.81
N TYR A 702 -0.34 -3.74 -33.82
CA TYR A 702 -1.62 -4.40 -33.52
C TYR A 702 -2.72 -4.04 -34.53
N LEU A 703 -2.84 -2.76 -34.90
CA LEU A 703 -3.86 -2.26 -35.84
C LEU A 703 -3.61 -2.76 -37.28
N GLU A 704 -2.34 -2.99 -37.66
CA GLU A 704 -2.00 -3.49 -39.00
C GLU A 704 -2.24 -5.00 -39.16
N ARG A 705 -2.12 -5.78 -38.08
CA ARG A 705 -2.29 -7.25 -38.09
C ARG A 705 -3.66 -7.67 -38.60
N GLU A 706 -3.66 -8.72 -39.41
CA GLU A 706 -4.87 -9.41 -39.91
C GLU A 706 -5.93 -9.59 -38.82
N LYS A 707 -5.52 -10.06 -37.64
CA LYS A 707 -6.40 -10.31 -36.47
C LYS A 707 -7.25 -9.12 -36.02
N TYR A 708 -6.82 -7.87 -36.25
CA TYR A 708 -7.64 -6.68 -36.00
C TYR A 708 -8.61 -6.40 -37.16
N ARG A 709 -8.19 -6.64 -38.40
CA ARG A 709 -9.03 -6.55 -39.61
C ARG A 709 -10.17 -7.59 -39.57
N THR A 710 -9.85 -8.83 -39.20
CA THR A 710 -10.80 -9.92 -38.97
C THR A 710 -11.84 -9.53 -37.92
N PHE A 711 -11.40 -9.08 -36.73
CA PHE A 711 -12.30 -8.59 -35.68
C PHE A 711 -13.22 -7.45 -36.18
N LYS A 712 -12.67 -6.45 -36.90
CA LYS A 712 -13.49 -5.36 -37.45
C LYS A 712 -14.53 -5.88 -38.44
N LYS A 713 -14.16 -6.81 -39.32
CA LYS A 713 -15.11 -7.40 -40.29
C LYS A 713 -16.20 -8.21 -39.58
N GLU A 714 -15.80 -9.20 -38.78
CA GLU A 714 -16.72 -10.08 -38.04
C GLU A 714 -17.71 -9.28 -37.18
N PHE A 715 -17.24 -8.22 -36.50
CA PHE A 715 -18.10 -7.40 -35.65
C PHE A 715 -18.99 -6.44 -36.46
N SER A 716 -18.53 -5.96 -37.63
CA SER A 716 -19.39 -5.22 -38.57
C SER A 716 -20.49 -6.11 -39.15
N ASP A 717 -20.15 -7.32 -39.56
CA ASP A 717 -21.06 -8.31 -40.13
C ASP A 717 -22.13 -8.70 -39.07
N ALA A 718 -21.72 -8.98 -37.83
CA ALA A 718 -22.62 -9.34 -36.73
C ALA A 718 -23.53 -8.18 -36.27
N LEU A 719 -23.06 -6.91 -36.34
CA LEU A 719 -23.89 -5.74 -36.07
C LEU A 719 -24.86 -5.40 -37.21
N ALA A 720 -24.61 -5.90 -38.43
CA ALA A 720 -25.51 -5.78 -39.58
C ALA A 720 -26.59 -6.89 -39.64
N SER A 721 -26.39 -8.00 -38.92
CA SER A 721 -27.38 -9.09 -38.75
C SER A 721 -27.55 -9.44 -37.26
N PRO A 722 -28.15 -8.52 -36.48
CA PRO A 722 -28.20 -8.59 -35.02
C PRO A 722 -29.06 -9.74 -34.48
N GLU A 723 -29.85 -10.40 -35.31
CA GLU A 723 -30.63 -11.60 -34.97
C GLU A 723 -29.72 -12.71 -34.40
N SER A 724 -28.46 -12.75 -34.85
CA SER A 724 -27.42 -13.66 -34.36
C SER A 724 -26.85 -13.29 -32.98
N LEU A 725 -27.00 -12.03 -32.56
CA LEU A 725 -26.46 -11.49 -31.30
C LEU A 725 -27.52 -11.33 -30.20
N ILE A 726 -28.81 -11.40 -30.54
CA ILE A 726 -29.93 -11.09 -29.65
C ILE A 726 -30.48 -12.37 -29.02
N ARG A 727 -30.77 -12.33 -27.70
CA ARG A 727 -31.52 -13.41 -27.03
C ARG A 727 -33.03 -13.29 -27.26
N PRO A 728 -33.76 -14.42 -27.36
CA PRO A 728 -35.21 -14.40 -27.50
C PRO A 728 -35.89 -13.80 -26.27
N ALA A 729 -37.04 -13.16 -26.47
CA ALA A 729 -37.88 -12.59 -25.41
C ALA A 729 -38.71 -13.63 -24.63
N THR A 730 -38.44 -14.92 -24.83
CA THR A 730 -39.07 -16.05 -24.13
C THR A 730 -38.01 -17.10 -23.77
N ASN A 731 -38.27 -17.91 -22.75
CA ASN A 731 -37.44 -19.09 -22.45
C ASN A 731 -37.80 -20.29 -23.38
N GLU A 732 -37.15 -21.44 -23.14
CA GLU A 732 -37.36 -22.69 -23.89
C GLU A 732 -38.78 -23.29 -23.75
N LYS A 733 -39.56 -22.86 -22.75
CA LYS A 733 -40.97 -23.25 -22.54
C LYS A 733 -41.97 -22.25 -23.15
N HIS A 734 -41.47 -21.20 -23.82
CA HIS A 734 -42.21 -20.03 -24.27
C HIS A 734 -42.76 -19.13 -23.14
N ASP A 735 -42.29 -19.26 -21.89
CA ASP A 735 -42.59 -18.28 -20.85
C ASP A 735 -41.97 -16.92 -21.21
N ALA A 736 -42.73 -15.83 -21.04
CA ALA A 736 -42.28 -14.48 -21.38
C ALA A 736 -41.17 -13.96 -20.46
N LEU A 737 -40.16 -13.29 -21.04
CA LEU A 737 -39.07 -12.65 -20.32
C LEU A 737 -39.18 -11.11 -20.39
N PRO A 738 -38.89 -10.37 -19.31
CA PRO A 738 -38.89 -8.91 -19.33
C PRO A 738 -37.76 -8.41 -20.23
N HIS A 739 -38.10 -7.69 -21.29
CA HIS A 739 -37.17 -7.36 -22.38
C HIS A 739 -37.26 -5.91 -22.87
N ARG A 740 -38.22 -5.11 -22.38
CA ARG A 740 -38.38 -3.70 -22.76
C ARG A 740 -37.71 -2.79 -21.74
N VAL A 741 -37.29 -1.61 -22.17
CA VAL A 741 -36.59 -0.64 -21.31
C VAL A 741 -37.36 -0.38 -20.00
N LYS A 742 -38.66 -0.06 -20.06
CA LYS A 742 -39.46 0.22 -18.85
C LYS A 742 -39.65 -0.98 -17.90
N ASP A 743 -39.58 -2.21 -18.43
CA ASP A 743 -39.82 -3.43 -17.66
C ASP A 743 -38.53 -3.93 -16.96
N VAL A 744 -37.38 -3.32 -17.28
CA VAL A 744 -36.04 -3.83 -16.94
C VAL A 744 -35.14 -2.78 -16.30
N LEU A 745 -35.16 -1.54 -16.81
CA LEU A 745 -34.26 -0.47 -16.39
C LEU A 745 -34.35 -0.15 -14.88
N PRO A 746 -35.53 -0.15 -14.21
CA PRO A 746 -35.60 0.06 -12.76
C PRO A 746 -34.76 -0.95 -11.97
N SER A 747 -34.83 -2.24 -12.34
CA SER A 747 -34.04 -3.30 -11.68
C SER A 747 -32.54 -3.10 -11.89
N ILE A 748 -32.11 -2.65 -13.07
CA ILE A 748 -30.70 -2.33 -13.34
C ILE A 748 -30.26 -1.12 -12.50
N LEU A 749 -31.06 -0.04 -12.44
CA LEU A 749 -30.72 1.16 -11.66
C LEU A 749 -30.66 0.88 -10.16
N TYR A 750 -31.56 0.07 -9.60
CA TYR A 750 -31.48 -0.35 -8.20
C TYR A 750 -30.25 -1.24 -7.93
N ALA A 751 -29.90 -2.15 -8.85
CA ALA A 751 -28.66 -2.92 -8.74
C ALA A 751 -27.41 -2.02 -8.76
N ARG A 752 -27.37 -1.00 -9.64
CA ARG A 752 -26.24 -0.05 -9.70
C ARG A 752 -26.17 0.91 -8.52
N LEU A 753 -27.31 1.23 -7.90
CA LEU A 753 -27.36 1.94 -6.62
C LEU A 753 -26.83 1.06 -5.49
N ALA A 754 -27.17 -0.23 -5.46
CA ALA A 754 -26.63 -1.19 -4.49
C ALA A 754 -25.12 -1.40 -4.67
N ASP A 755 -24.63 -1.54 -5.91
CA ASP A 755 -23.19 -1.64 -6.24
C ASP A 755 -22.38 -0.48 -5.62
N ILE A 756 -22.93 0.75 -5.63
CA ILE A 756 -22.28 1.93 -5.04
C ILE A 756 -22.41 1.93 -3.51
N ASN A 757 -23.63 1.70 -2.99
CA ASN A 757 -23.89 1.75 -1.56
C ASN A 757 -23.09 0.71 -0.78
N ALA A 758 -22.80 -0.46 -1.37
CA ALA A 758 -21.97 -1.50 -0.77
C ALA A 758 -20.54 -1.06 -0.39
N TYR A 759 -20.08 0.12 -0.85
CA TYR A 759 -18.78 0.67 -0.44
C TYR A 759 -18.83 1.52 0.83
N SER A 760 -19.99 1.98 1.32
CA SER A 760 -20.07 2.98 2.42
C SER A 760 -19.33 2.52 3.68
N GLU A 761 -19.57 1.29 4.11
CA GLU A 761 -18.90 0.61 5.24
C GLU A 761 -17.36 0.60 5.14
N TRP A 762 -16.84 0.65 3.91
CA TRP A 762 -15.45 0.34 3.59
C TRP A 762 -14.64 1.54 3.11
N VAL A 763 -15.30 2.69 2.87
CA VAL A 763 -14.66 3.94 2.45
C VAL A 763 -14.85 5.09 3.45
N GLU A 764 -15.66 4.88 4.49
CA GLU A 764 -15.88 5.82 5.60
C GLU A 764 -15.01 5.49 6.83
N GLY A 765 -13.96 4.69 6.64
CA GLY A 765 -13.06 4.24 7.69
C GLY A 765 -11.77 5.05 7.82
N PRO A 766 -11.11 5.02 9.00
CA PRO A 766 -9.87 5.76 9.26
C PRO A 766 -8.67 5.20 8.49
N TYR A 767 -8.77 3.99 7.91
CA TYR A 767 -7.84 3.48 6.92
C TYR A 767 -8.59 3.22 5.61
N LEU A 768 -8.08 3.76 4.50
CA LEU A 768 -8.77 3.77 3.22
C LEU A 768 -7.89 3.17 2.10
N PRO A 769 -8.05 1.87 1.79
CA PRO A 769 -7.23 1.21 0.77
C PRO A 769 -7.53 1.76 -0.63
N VAL A 770 -6.50 2.16 -1.37
CA VAL A 770 -6.60 2.69 -2.75
C VAL A 770 -7.36 1.73 -3.67
N GLU A 771 -7.18 0.41 -3.51
CA GLU A 771 -7.88 -0.60 -4.30
C GLU A 771 -9.41 -0.57 -4.09
N ARG A 772 -9.90 -0.24 -2.88
CA ARG A 772 -11.34 -0.03 -2.67
C ARG A 772 -11.85 1.19 -3.43
N LEU A 773 -11.10 2.29 -3.42
CA LEU A 773 -11.44 3.49 -4.18
C LEU A 773 -11.40 3.24 -5.69
N HIS A 774 -10.48 2.40 -6.18
CA HIS A 774 -10.47 1.95 -7.58
C HIS A 774 -11.72 1.13 -7.93
N ARG A 775 -12.17 0.24 -7.05
CA ARG A 775 -13.39 -0.56 -7.26
C ARG A 775 -14.66 0.31 -7.18
N LEU A 776 -14.76 1.22 -6.23
CA LEU A 776 -15.84 2.22 -6.15
C LEU A 776 -15.89 3.11 -7.41
N ARG A 777 -14.73 3.50 -7.97
CA ARG A 777 -14.63 4.20 -9.26
C ARG A 777 -15.17 3.37 -10.43
N ILE A 778 -15.07 2.04 -10.38
CA ILE A 778 -15.70 1.16 -11.37
C ILE A 778 -17.23 1.16 -11.19
N ALA A 779 -17.74 0.97 -9.97
CA ALA A 779 -19.17 1.00 -9.68
C ALA A 779 -19.84 2.34 -10.10
N ALA A 780 -19.27 3.47 -9.67
CA ALA A 780 -19.74 4.81 -10.05
C ALA A 780 -19.74 5.05 -11.57
N LYS A 781 -18.75 4.50 -12.27
CA LYS A 781 -18.64 4.57 -13.73
C LYS A 781 -19.66 3.67 -14.45
N GLU A 782 -19.96 2.48 -13.92
CA GLU A 782 -21.00 1.61 -14.49
C GLU A 782 -22.41 2.18 -14.25
N MET A 783 -22.66 2.80 -13.10
CA MET A 783 -23.87 3.60 -12.86
C MET A 783 -23.97 4.77 -13.83
N ARG A 784 -22.94 5.63 -13.95
CA ARG A 784 -22.96 6.78 -14.87
C ARG A 784 -23.19 6.34 -16.32
N TYR A 785 -22.52 5.28 -16.80
CA TYR A 785 -22.77 4.78 -18.15
C TYR A 785 -24.18 4.19 -18.34
N THR A 786 -24.76 3.57 -17.31
CA THR A 786 -26.17 3.16 -17.35
C THR A 786 -27.05 4.39 -17.57
N LEU A 787 -26.90 5.43 -16.74
CA LEU A 787 -27.66 6.68 -16.89
C LEU A 787 -27.45 7.35 -18.26
N GLU A 788 -26.20 7.45 -18.74
CA GLU A 788 -25.88 8.01 -20.07
C GLU A 788 -26.50 7.23 -21.25
N PHE A 789 -26.75 5.92 -21.11
CA PHE A 789 -27.42 5.12 -22.17
C PHE A 789 -28.94 5.24 -22.15
N PHE A 790 -29.53 5.74 -21.05
CA PHE A 790 -30.98 5.85 -20.86
C PHE A 790 -31.45 7.29 -20.56
N GLU A 791 -30.58 8.29 -20.72
CA GLU A 791 -30.85 9.71 -20.41
C GLU A 791 -32.17 10.20 -21.04
N SER A 792 -32.45 9.84 -22.29
CA SER A 792 -33.65 10.29 -23.02
C SER A 792 -34.98 9.68 -22.54
N VAL A 793 -34.97 8.73 -21.59
CA VAL A 793 -36.20 8.16 -20.97
C VAL A 793 -36.28 8.37 -19.46
N LEU A 794 -35.23 8.89 -18.83
CA LEU A 794 -35.16 9.09 -17.38
C LEU A 794 -35.43 10.55 -16.95
N GLY A 795 -35.55 11.48 -17.90
CA GLY A 795 -35.87 12.89 -17.64
C GLY A 795 -34.64 13.78 -17.42
N GLU A 796 -34.88 15.09 -17.32
CA GLU A 796 -33.78 16.08 -17.29
C GLU A 796 -32.97 16.07 -15.98
N ASP A 797 -33.58 15.71 -14.84
CA ASP A 797 -32.93 15.70 -13.52
C ASP A 797 -31.70 14.77 -13.44
N ILE A 798 -31.67 13.75 -14.31
CA ILE A 798 -30.55 12.82 -14.48
C ILE A 798 -29.34 13.47 -15.16
N LYS A 799 -29.52 14.54 -15.94
CA LYS A 799 -28.40 15.28 -16.55
C LYS A 799 -27.46 15.85 -15.50
N ASP A 800 -28.01 16.37 -14.40
CA ASP A 800 -27.22 16.85 -13.27
C ASP A 800 -26.65 15.69 -12.44
N LEU A 801 -27.37 14.57 -12.31
CA LEU A 801 -26.87 13.37 -11.62
C LEU A 801 -25.66 12.75 -12.35
N ILE A 802 -25.68 12.79 -13.69
CA ILE A 802 -24.55 12.40 -14.55
C ILE A 802 -23.36 13.37 -14.37
N LYS A 803 -23.59 14.68 -14.19
CA LYS A 803 -22.52 15.66 -13.88
C LYS A 803 -21.90 15.39 -12.50
N GLU A 804 -22.72 15.12 -11.49
CA GLU A 804 -22.27 14.79 -10.13
C GLU A 804 -21.45 13.49 -10.09
N LEU A 805 -21.97 12.41 -10.70
CA LEU A 805 -21.25 11.15 -10.86
C LEU A 805 -19.98 11.30 -11.71
N LYS A 806 -19.97 12.21 -12.69
CA LYS A 806 -18.75 12.54 -13.43
C LYS A 806 -17.73 13.20 -12.51
N ALA A 807 -18.08 14.25 -11.78
CA ALA A 807 -17.17 14.92 -10.86
C ALA A 807 -16.59 13.94 -9.82
N PHE A 808 -17.42 13.05 -9.26
CA PHE A 808 -16.97 12.01 -8.33
C PHE A 808 -16.05 10.97 -8.99
N GLN A 809 -16.37 10.51 -10.20
CA GLN A 809 -15.54 9.55 -10.94
C GLN A 809 -14.24 10.18 -11.47
N ASP A 810 -14.19 11.48 -11.67
CA ASP A 810 -12.99 12.23 -12.06
C ASP A 810 -12.11 12.51 -10.82
N HIS A 811 -12.71 12.78 -9.65
CA HIS A 811 -12.02 12.85 -8.34
C HIS A 811 -11.29 11.55 -8.01
N LEU A 812 -12.01 10.42 -8.04
CA LEU A 812 -11.44 9.08 -7.89
C LEU A 812 -10.46 8.73 -9.03
N GLY A 813 -10.62 9.36 -10.20
CA GLY A 813 -9.70 9.26 -11.32
C GLY A 813 -8.33 9.83 -10.96
N ASN A 814 -8.28 11.10 -10.57
CA ASN A 814 -7.05 11.77 -10.17
C ASN A 814 -6.36 11.06 -8.99
N LEU A 815 -7.12 10.54 -8.03
CA LEU A 815 -6.58 9.81 -6.88
C LEU A 815 -5.85 8.54 -7.32
N HIS A 816 -6.47 7.74 -8.19
CA HIS A 816 -5.86 6.54 -8.74
C HIS A 816 -4.65 6.85 -9.64
N ASP A 817 -4.74 7.91 -10.47
CA ASP A 817 -3.62 8.39 -11.29
C ASP A 817 -2.44 8.87 -10.43
N ALA A 818 -2.72 9.52 -9.29
CA ALA A 818 -1.70 10.00 -8.36
C ALA A 818 -0.93 8.85 -7.69
N VAL A 819 -1.61 7.79 -7.24
CA VAL A 819 -0.94 6.60 -6.68
C VAL A 819 -0.04 5.93 -7.73
N ILE A 820 -0.57 5.72 -8.95
CA ILE A 820 0.23 5.17 -10.06
C ILE A 820 1.46 6.06 -10.34
N ALA A 821 1.32 7.38 -10.25
CA ALA A 821 2.44 8.30 -10.43
C ALA A 821 3.48 8.21 -9.31
N VAL A 822 3.05 8.15 -8.05
CA VAL A 822 3.95 7.96 -6.89
C VAL A 822 4.74 6.65 -7.03
N ASP A 823 4.07 5.55 -7.38
CA ASP A 823 4.71 4.24 -7.54
C ASP A 823 5.71 4.23 -8.73
N LEU A 824 5.33 4.79 -9.88
CA LEU A 824 6.21 4.83 -11.07
C LEU A 824 7.42 5.74 -10.86
N LEU A 825 7.24 6.92 -10.28
CA LEU A 825 8.33 7.86 -9.99
C LEU A 825 9.28 7.28 -8.93
N SER A 826 8.76 6.65 -7.87
CA SER A 826 9.57 5.96 -6.86
C SER A 826 10.35 4.78 -7.45
N SER A 827 9.71 3.98 -8.31
CA SER A 827 10.36 2.88 -9.03
C SER A 827 11.49 3.39 -9.93
N TYR A 828 11.24 4.46 -10.68
CA TYR A 828 12.21 5.07 -11.59
C TYR A 828 13.41 5.68 -10.85
N LEU A 829 13.19 6.43 -9.76
CA LEU A 829 14.27 6.97 -8.92
C LEU A 829 15.14 5.89 -8.29
N ARG A 830 14.56 4.72 -7.94
CA ARG A 830 15.30 3.59 -7.34
C ARG A 830 16.10 2.77 -8.36
N THR A 831 15.58 2.60 -9.58
CA THR A 831 16.09 1.63 -10.57
C THR A 831 16.75 2.27 -11.80
N GLY A 832 16.33 3.46 -12.19
CA GLY A 832 16.63 4.08 -13.49
C GLY A 832 15.84 3.49 -14.66
N GLU A 833 14.82 2.66 -14.42
CA GLU A 833 13.98 2.03 -15.44
C GLU A 833 12.50 2.42 -15.26
N TRP A 834 11.79 2.70 -16.37
CA TRP A 834 10.39 3.11 -16.31
C TRP A 834 9.44 1.92 -16.31
N GLY A 835 8.83 1.63 -15.17
CA GLY A 835 7.78 0.63 -15.07
C GLY A 835 7.46 0.15 -13.65
N PRO A 836 6.42 -0.68 -13.51
CA PRO A 836 6.07 -1.29 -12.23
C PRO A 836 7.11 -2.34 -11.78
N VAL A 837 7.17 -2.49 -10.47
CA VAL A 837 8.15 -3.28 -9.68
C VAL A 837 8.12 -4.80 -9.96
N GLU A 838 7.14 -5.28 -10.73
CA GLU A 838 7.03 -6.67 -11.22
C GLU A 838 8.11 -7.05 -12.25
N ASN A 839 8.69 -6.08 -12.97
CA ASN A 839 9.67 -6.35 -14.04
C ASN A 839 11.09 -6.65 -13.54
N GLU A 840 11.36 -6.62 -12.23
CA GLU A 840 12.71 -6.75 -11.66
C GLU A 840 13.36 -8.13 -11.93
N LYS A 841 14.20 -8.19 -12.98
CA LYS A 841 15.17 -9.27 -13.21
C LYS A 841 16.61 -8.79 -12.98
N ASN A 842 17.08 -8.89 -11.73
CA ASN A 842 18.50 -8.95 -11.34
C ASN A 842 19.43 -7.83 -11.89
N SER A 843 19.05 -6.56 -11.78
CA SER A 843 19.95 -5.41 -11.96
C SER A 843 20.37 -4.80 -10.60
N GLY A 844 21.19 -5.53 -9.84
CA GLY A 844 21.61 -5.21 -8.47
C GLY A 844 22.56 -4.00 -8.29
N LYS A 845 22.33 -2.89 -9.00
CA LYS A 845 23.04 -1.61 -8.82
C LYS A 845 22.05 -0.45 -8.87
N LYS A 846 21.77 0.18 -7.72
CA LYS A 846 21.10 1.49 -7.66
C LYS A 846 21.91 2.48 -8.49
N LYS A 847 21.39 2.95 -9.63
CA LYS A 847 21.99 4.04 -10.40
C LYS A 847 21.54 5.36 -9.79
N PHE A 848 22.49 6.12 -9.25
CA PHE A 848 22.22 7.50 -8.86
C PHE A 848 22.00 8.33 -10.13
N LEU A 849 20.80 8.87 -10.33
CA LEU A 849 20.51 9.79 -11.43
C LEU A 849 20.94 11.20 -11.02
N ALA A 850 22.02 11.70 -11.62
CA ALA A 850 22.38 13.11 -11.49
C ALA A 850 21.28 13.98 -12.13
N GLY A 851 20.86 15.05 -11.46
CA GLY A 851 19.70 15.86 -11.86
C GLY A 851 18.33 15.27 -11.47
N ALA A 852 18.27 14.34 -10.52
CA ALA A 852 17.00 13.79 -10.02
C ALA A 852 16.15 14.77 -9.19
N GLU A 853 16.68 15.92 -8.78
CA GLU A 853 16.05 16.86 -7.84
C GLU A 853 14.66 17.34 -8.30
N GLY A 854 14.49 17.65 -9.59
CA GLY A 854 13.18 17.99 -10.16
C GLY A 854 12.19 16.83 -10.16
N ILE A 855 12.68 15.59 -10.29
CA ILE A 855 11.86 14.37 -10.26
C ILE A 855 11.47 14.02 -8.81
N GLU A 856 12.36 14.24 -7.85
CA GLU A 856 12.05 14.18 -6.41
C GLU A 856 10.99 15.25 -6.04
N ALA A 857 11.11 16.48 -6.58
CA ALA A 857 10.12 17.55 -6.41
C ALA A 857 8.76 17.25 -7.08
N TYR A 858 8.74 16.57 -8.23
CA TYR A 858 7.49 16.16 -8.87
C TYR A 858 6.83 14.98 -8.15
N LEU A 859 7.60 13.98 -7.71
CA LEU A 859 7.12 12.91 -6.82
C LEU A 859 6.49 13.52 -5.55
N ALA A 860 7.22 14.45 -4.92
CA ALA A 860 6.75 15.19 -3.76
C ALA A 860 5.39 15.89 -4.01
N TYR A 861 5.21 16.52 -5.16
CA TYR A 861 3.95 17.13 -5.57
C TYR A 861 2.82 16.10 -5.80
N ARG A 862 3.11 14.95 -6.45
CA ARG A 862 2.12 13.88 -6.65
C ARG A 862 1.63 13.27 -5.32
N GLU A 863 2.50 13.17 -4.32
CA GLU A 863 2.12 12.75 -2.95
C GLU A 863 1.20 13.77 -2.26
N GLU A 864 1.44 15.08 -2.45
CA GLU A 864 0.60 16.14 -1.87
C GLU A 864 -0.78 16.19 -2.54
N GLU A 865 -0.84 16.03 -3.87
CA GLU A 865 -2.11 15.90 -4.61
C GLU A 865 -2.88 14.67 -4.12
N LEU A 866 -2.23 13.53 -3.95
CA LEU A 866 -2.83 12.31 -3.43
C LEU A 866 -3.44 12.51 -2.02
N GLN A 867 -2.69 13.13 -1.10
CA GLN A 867 -3.19 13.44 0.24
C GLN A 867 -4.37 14.43 0.20
N THR A 868 -4.30 15.46 -0.67
CA THR A 868 -5.39 16.43 -0.85
C THR A 868 -6.66 15.77 -1.38
N LEU A 869 -6.55 14.87 -2.36
CA LEU A 869 -7.67 14.13 -2.93
C LEU A 869 -8.28 13.13 -1.93
N LEU A 870 -7.48 12.57 -1.02
CA LEU A 870 -7.98 11.72 0.07
C LEU A 870 -8.64 12.53 1.19
N ASN A 871 -8.10 13.70 1.55
CA ASN A 871 -8.70 14.59 2.54
C ASN A 871 -10.06 15.15 2.07
N THR A 872 -10.22 15.37 0.77
CA THR A 872 -11.47 15.87 0.15
C THR A 872 -12.41 14.75 -0.33
N PHE A 873 -11.97 13.48 -0.34
CA PHE A 873 -12.82 12.35 -0.72
C PHE A 873 -14.10 12.22 0.13
N PRO A 874 -14.09 12.38 1.48
CA PRO A 874 -15.31 12.29 2.27
C PRO A 874 -16.38 13.32 1.90
N GLU A 875 -16.01 14.53 1.47
CA GLU A 875 -16.98 15.49 0.93
C GLU A 875 -17.56 15.05 -0.41
N ALA A 876 -16.70 14.58 -1.31
CA ALA A 876 -17.10 14.07 -2.62
C ALA A 876 -18.03 12.85 -2.48
N TRP A 877 -17.76 11.98 -1.52
CA TRP A 877 -18.58 10.83 -1.16
C TRP A 877 -19.92 11.23 -0.52
N LYS A 878 -19.91 12.16 0.44
CA LYS A 878 -21.12 12.69 1.09
C LYS A 878 -22.15 13.19 0.06
N ARG A 879 -21.70 13.85 -1.02
CA ARG A 879 -22.58 14.29 -2.12
C ARG A 879 -23.30 13.14 -2.83
N ILE A 880 -22.63 12.02 -3.08
CA ILE A 880 -23.23 10.81 -3.70
C ILE A 880 -24.11 10.04 -2.70
N ARG A 881 -23.74 10.03 -1.41
CA ARG A 881 -24.44 9.26 -0.37
C ARG A 881 -25.71 9.93 0.18
N ASN A 882 -25.84 11.25 0.07
CA ASN A 882 -27.00 12.00 0.57
C ASN A 882 -28.32 11.51 -0.09
N GLY A 883 -29.42 11.47 0.68
CA GLY A 883 -30.71 10.89 0.26
C GLY A 883 -31.22 11.34 -1.11
N ASN A 884 -31.00 12.62 -1.45
CA ASN A 884 -31.25 13.23 -2.76
C ASN A 884 -30.76 12.39 -3.96
N PHE A 885 -29.59 11.73 -3.87
CA PHE A 885 -29.08 10.87 -4.96
C PHE A 885 -30.01 9.69 -5.22
N ARG A 886 -30.46 9.02 -4.15
CA ARG A 886 -31.42 7.91 -4.21
C ARG A 886 -32.81 8.39 -4.63
N GLU A 887 -33.29 9.49 -4.04
CA GLU A 887 -34.58 10.09 -4.34
C GLU A 887 -34.71 10.47 -5.83
N ARG A 888 -33.63 10.99 -6.45
CA ARG A 888 -33.59 11.30 -7.89
C ARG A 888 -33.61 10.05 -8.77
N ILE A 889 -32.96 8.96 -8.37
CA ILE A 889 -33.10 7.67 -9.06
C ILE A 889 -34.53 7.11 -8.94
N GLU A 890 -35.13 7.17 -7.75
CA GLU A 890 -36.51 6.74 -7.53
C GLU A 890 -37.53 7.64 -8.25
N SER A 891 -37.23 8.93 -8.43
CA SER A 891 -38.01 9.87 -9.26
C SER A 891 -37.89 9.55 -10.75
N ALA A 892 -36.67 9.36 -11.26
CA ALA A 892 -36.42 8.99 -12.65
C ALA A 892 -37.05 7.63 -13.02
N ILE A 893 -37.13 6.70 -12.06
CA ILE A 893 -37.84 5.42 -12.22
C ILE A 893 -39.36 5.62 -12.27
N LYS A 894 -39.94 6.57 -11.51
CA LYS A 894 -41.37 6.92 -11.60
C LYS A 894 -41.69 7.55 -12.95
N ASN A 895 -40.81 8.41 -13.47
CA ASN A 895 -40.97 9.09 -14.77
C ASN A 895 -40.90 8.15 -16.00
N LEU A 896 -40.62 6.86 -15.80
CA LEU A 896 -40.49 5.84 -16.85
C LEU A 896 -41.82 5.14 -17.20
N TYR A 897 -42.89 5.42 -16.43
CA TYR A 897 -44.21 4.77 -16.50
C TYR A 897 -45.34 5.72 -16.91
#